data_AF-A0A975JJD7-F1
#
_entry.id   AF-A0A975JJD7-F1
#
_cell.length_a   1.000
_cell.length_b   1.000
_cell.length_c   1.000
_cell.angle_alpha   90.00
_cell.angle_beta   90.00
_cell.angle_gamma   90.00
#
_symmetry.space_group_name_H-M   'P 1'
#
loop_
_entity.id
_entity.type
_entity.pdbx_description
1 polymer ?
#
loop_
_entity_poly.entity_id
_entity_poly.type
_entity_poly.pdbx_seq_one_letter_code
_entity_poly.pdbx_strand_id
1 'polypeptide(L)'
;MKPASLMRGIMTAVAAATIPSAALTTSPLLAQENPADQWLTTTQIEADLSLAQEAYSRVHPGYTRYASDAEMRDAWAAIEQRARAQGGMKLGDFYLAVELALTTIRCDHTKAELPQAMRDARQGKPLYLPFLWQLIEGRALIELAATDTGLNRGDEVIAIDGRPLEEVVASVAPYVPVDGYTDWARVSGIAQSLEFMGGAVDHFGMLLRDTPAVANLTIRNAEGDERTVMAPRISFEDWTDLGRQQGTPASFSDAVHFERVGDDTGYLAVDSFVNYRNPVDPHDVLSPIFETMLAEKRSTLILDLRKNGGGSTDASQALASYLIEEAMQLKLSMTTATLDLTGLKEHLTTWDTRALDPDPRGFIANDDGTYTLRDGIADDTAVIVPADEAFRGRLLVLTSNSNSSGSTNLLAILGEQERTTLIGEPTGGSAEGPTAGLLLTLTLPESGIRTRIPVFRYRNNVSSFEPGLGLSPDIGVSMTVEDFRRGNDPALATAKALVSEAAPSDQPRNEAPLASITDFSAMLGEEWSGELEYLNYGSTGRSIIPVRMVARDMGKRSLRYRVIYPGETHMNARDTLRISRDGRQINGNTITQRITNADGSLILVSEGKGRDDNRAADVRMTYEIGANRFSIRKDVRFEGSEFINRNVYRLTR
;
A
#
# COMPACT_ATOMS: atom_id res chain seq x y z
N MET A 1 -36.20 71.76 -7.03
CA MET A 1 -37.53 71.92 -6.40
C MET A 1 -37.42 71.50 -4.93
N LYS A 2 -37.82 72.38 -4.00
CA LYS A 2 -38.06 72.14 -2.56
C LYS A 2 -39.35 71.29 -2.36
N PRO A 3 -39.74 70.77 -1.16
CA PRO A 3 -39.42 71.19 0.23
C PRO A 3 -38.97 70.01 1.15
N ALA A 4 -38.34 70.14 2.33
CA ALA A 4 -38.42 70.99 3.54
C ALA A 4 -39.44 70.53 4.61
N SER A 5 -38.95 69.97 5.74
CA SER A 5 -39.36 70.24 7.17
C SER A 5 -38.62 69.25 8.09
N LEU A 6 -37.76 69.57 9.07
CA LEU A 6 -37.79 70.43 10.28
C LEU A 6 -38.51 69.81 11.50
N MET A 7 -37.73 69.37 12.52
CA MET A 7 -37.96 69.46 13.99
C MET A 7 -36.83 68.68 14.72
N ARG A 8 -35.79 69.31 15.29
CA ARG A 8 -35.62 69.99 16.61
C ARG A 8 -35.98 69.15 17.85
N GLY A 9 -34.97 68.91 18.71
CA GLY A 9 -35.12 68.43 20.09
C GLY A 9 -33.79 68.01 20.77
N ILE A 10 -32.87 68.94 21.05
CA ILE A 10 -32.37 69.33 22.39
C ILE A 10 -30.96 68.76 22.72
N MET A 11 -30.06 69.72 22.98
CA MET A 11 -28.69 69.60 23.48
C MET A 11 -28.65 69.09 24.93
N THR A 12 -27.62 68.29 25.26
CA THR A 12 -26.84 68.50 26.49
C THR A 12 -25.42 67.92 26.33
N ALA A 13 -24.46 68.64 26.91
CA ALA A 13 -23.01 68.55 26.70
C ALA A 13 -22.36 67.27 27.21
N VAL A 14 -21.30 66.80 26.54
CA VAL A 14 -20.19 66.07 27.17
C VAL A 14 -18.87 66.54 26.58
N ALA A 15 -17.95 66.85 27.49
CA ALA A 15 -16.63 67.39 27.29
C ALA A 15 -15.71 66.50 26.44
N ALA A 16 -14.77 67.14 25.76
CA ALA A 16 -13.61 66.49 25.17
C ALA A 16 -12.78 65.81 26.28
N ALA A 17 -12.67 64.50 26.19
CA ALA A 17 -11.68 63.72 26.92
C ALA A 17 -10.85 62.93 25.90
N THR A 18 -9.56 63.25 25.91
CA THR A 18 -8.46 62.58 25.22
C THR A 18 -8.56 61.05 25.35
N ILE A 19 -8.65 60.36 24.22
CA ILE A 19 -8.51 58.90 24.17
C ILE A 19 -7.01 58.58 24.31
N PRO A 20 -6.59 57.75 25.28
CA PRO A 20 -5.21 57.31 25.34
C PRO A 20 -4.90 56.41 24.16
N SER A 21 -3.79 56.68 23.47
CA SER A 21 -3.12 55.69 22.62
C SER A 21 -2.73 54.51 23.50
N ALA A 22 -3.60 53.50 23.58
CA ALA A 22 -3.22 52.19 24.07
C ALA A 22 -2.36 51.55 22.98
N ALA A 23 -1.05 51.61 23.15
CA ALA A 23 -0.15 50.70 22.48
C ALA A 23 -0.61 49.27 22.83
N LEU A 24 -1.30 48.62 21.89
CA LEU A 24 -1.43 47.18 21.87
C LEU A 24 -0.03 46.63 21.62
N THR A 25 0.74 46.48 22.69
CA THR A 25 1.85 45.54 22.70
C THR A 25 1.21 44.17 22.55
N THR A 26 1.12 43.69 21.32
CA THR A 26 1.00 42.27 21.04
C THR A 26 2.27 41.64 21.62
N SER A 27 2.21 41.25 22.90
CA SER A 27 3.15 40.28 23.42
C SER A 27 3.09 39.10 22.44
N PRO A 28 4.22 38.67 21.84
CA PRO A 28 4.21 37.39 21.16
C PRO A 28 3.73 36.39 22.21
N LEU A 29 2.62 35.72 21.90
CA LEU A 29 2.21 34.54 22.65
C LEU A 29 3.37 33.57 22.44
N LEU A 30 4.33 33.57 23.37
CA LEU A 30 5.42 32.61 23.39
C LEU A 30 4.73 31.25 23.45
N ALA A 31 4.73 30.54 22.32
CA ALA A 31 4.44 29.12 22.29
C ALA A 31 5.23 28.52 23.45
N GLN A 32 4.50 27.92 24.39
CA GLN A 32 5.06 27.38 25.62
C GLN A 32 6.30 26.56 25.24
N GLU A 33 7.49 26.99 25.69
CA GLU A 33 8.72 26.24 25.44
C GLU A 33 8.52 24.84 26.00
N ASN A 34 8.33 23.87 25.11
CA ASN A 34 8.29 22.48 25.48
C ASN A 34 9.75 22.05 25.66
N PRO A 35 10.24 21.75 26.87
CA PRO A 35 11.62 21.35 27.08
C PRO A 35 11.99 20.07 26.30
N ALA A 36 11.00 19.32 25.80
CA ALA A 36 11.21 18.19 24.91
C ALA A 36 11.40 18.56 23.42
N ASP A 37 11.06 19.79 23.01
CA ASP A 37 11.22 20.29 21.63
C ASP A 37 12.29 21.39 21.57
N GLN A 38 13.50 20.99 21.96
CA GLN A 38 14.66 21.88 22.06
C GLN A 38 15.09 22.46 20.71
N TRP A 39 15.74 23.63 20.76
CA TRP A 39 16.38 24.22 19.60
C TRP A 39 17.74 23.56 19.33
N LEU A 40 17.92 23.00 18.14
CA LEU A 40 19.18 22.47 17.65
C LEU A 40 19.86 23.54 16.79
N THR A 41 21.14 23.78 17.03
CA THR A 41 21.93 24.71 16.22
C THR A 41 22.21 24.13 14.83
N THR A 42 22.53 24.99 13.85
CA THR A 42 22.91 24.54 12.50
C THR A 42 24.06 23.52 12.55
N THR A 43 25.09 23.74 13.38
CA THR A 43 26.24 22.83 13.50
C THR A 43 25.84 21.45 14.02
N GLN A 44 24.92 21.39 14.98
CA GLN A 44 24.41 20.12 15.51
C GLN A 44 23.64 19.33 14.45
N ILE A 45 22.79 20.03 13.69
CA ILE A 45 22.04 19.44 12.58
C ILE A 45 22.98 18.94 11.48
N GLU A 46 23.99 19.72 11.11
CA GLU A 46 24.99 19.32 10.10
C GLU A 46 25.78 18.07 10.53
N ALA A 47 26.14 17.96 11.81
CA ALA A 47 26.84 16.78 12.35
C ALA A 47 25.95 15.52 12.27
N ASP A 48 24.70 15.61 12.73
CA ASP A 48 23.75 14.51 12.67
C ASP A 48 23.41 14.10 11.22
N LEU A 49 23.25 15.07 10.31
CA LEU A 49 22.99 14.82 8.89
C LEU A 49 24.17 14.13 8.21
N SER A 50 25.41 14.54 8.51
CA SER A 50 26.60 13.90 7.95
C SER A 50 26.66 12.41 8.35
N LEU A 51 26.39 12.10 9.61
CA LEU A 51 26.36 10.72 10.10
C LEU A 51 25.23 9.91 9.45
N ALA A 52 24.02 10.49 9.38
CA ALA A 52 22.88 9.83 8.74
C ALA A 52 23.16 9.53 7.26
N GLN A 53 23.68 10.50 6.51
CA GLN A 53 23.99 10.32 5.09
C GLN A 53 25.05 9.24 4.87
N GLU A 54 26.12 9.23 5.67
CA GLU A 54 27.14 8.17 5.62
C GLU A 54 26.54 6.79 5.93
N ALA A 55 25.77 6.68 7.02
CA ALA A 55 25.17 5.43 7.44
C ALA A 55 24.21 4.86 6.39
N TYR A 56 23.28 5.67 5.88
CA TYR A 56 22.30 5.22 4.92
C TYR A 56 22.93 4.87 3.56
N SER A 57 23.84 5.71 3.05
CA SER A 57 24.48 5.43 1.76
C SER A 57 25.41 4.22 1.78
N ARG A 58 26.05 3.93 2.92
CA ARG A 58 26.98 2.80 3.07
C ARG A 58 26.27 1.48 3.43
N VAL A 59 25.26 1.54 4.28
CA VAL A 59 24.70 0.34 4.93
C VAL A 59 23.37 -0.12 4.32
N HIS A 60 22.52 0.80 3.87
CA HIS A 60 21.17 0.48 3.42
C HIS A 60 21.17 -0.09 1.98
N PRO A 61 20.89 -1.39 1.75
CA PRO A 61 20.99 -2.01 0.41
C PRO A 61 19.89 -1.57 -0.56
N GLY A 62 18.90 -0.81 -0.07
CA GLY A 62 17.86 -0.17 -0.86
C GLY A 62 18.08 1.34 -1.10
N TYR A 63 19.19 1.95 -0.65
CA TYR A 63 19.34 3.42 -0.60
C TYR A 63 19.04 4.10 -1.94
N THR A 64 19.49 3.50 -3.03
CA THR A 64 19.26 3.96 -4.40
C THR A 64 18.56 2.91 -5.26
N ARG A 65 17.74 2.05 -4.64
CA ARG A 65 16.94 1.03 -5.34
C ARG A 65 15.80 1.66 -6.13
N TYR A 66 15.12 2.63 -5.53
CA TYR A 66 13.97 3.33 -6.13
C TYR A 66 14.17 4.85 -6.24
N ALA A 67 15.14 5.40 -5.50
CA ALA A 67 15.61 6.77 -5.63
C ALA A 67 16.96 6.82 -6.36
N SER A 68 17.20 7.90 -7.09
CA SER A 68 18.52 8.20 -7.66
C SER A 68 19.44 8.83 -6.62
N ASP A 69 20.76 8.75 -6.85
CA ASP A 69 21.75 9.46 -6.02
C ASP A 69 21.49 10.96 -5.95
N ALA A 70 20.96 11.55 -7.03
CA ALA A 70 20.61 12.96 -7.08
C ALA A 70 19.43 13.28 -6.17
N GLU A 71 18.35 12.50 -6.22
CA GLU A 71 17.18 12.69 -5.35
C GLU A 71 17.56 12.56 -3.87
N MET A 72 18.37 11.56 -3.51
CA MET A 72 18.81 11.40 -2.12
C MET A 72 19.72 12.54 -1.65
N ARG A 73 20.66 12.99 -2.49
CA ARG A 73 21.51 14.15 -2.17
C ARG A 73 20.68 15.42 -1.98
N ASP A 74 19.70 15.64 -2.86
CA ASP A 74 18.85 16.83 -2.80
C ASP A 74 17.94 16.79 -1.55
N ALA A 75 17.44 15.61 -1.17
CA ALA A 75 16.67 15.41 0.07
C ALA A 75 17.47 15.79 1.33
N TRP A 76 18.72 15.34 1.46
CA TRP A 76 19.59 15.72 2.59
C TRP A 76 19.97 17.21 2.55
N ALA A 77 20.33 17.72 1.37
CA ALA A 77 20.72 19.12 1.19
C ALA A 77 19.57 20.09 1.53
N ALA A 78 18.32 19.71 1.29
CA ALA A 78 17.16 20.52 1.66
C ALA A 78 17.06 20.76 3.18
N ILE A 79 17.40 19.75 3.99
CA ILE A 79 17.41 19.87 5.45
C ILE A 79 18.52 20.83 5.90
N GLU A 80 19.74 20.65 5.39
CA GLU A 80 20.90 21.49 5.68
C GLU A 80 20.64 22.96 5.30
N GLN A 81 20.09 23.20 4.11
CA GLN A 81 19.73 24.54 3.63
C GLN A 81 18.68 25.21 4.53
N ARG A 82 17.64 24.48 4.93
CA ARG A 82 16.63 24.99 5.87
C ARG A 82 17.27 25.33 7.22
N ALA A 83 18.15 24.49 7.76
CA ALA A 83 18.83 24.74 9.03
C ALA A 83 19.71 25.98 8.98
N ARG A 84 20.44 26.18 7.88
CA ARG A 84 21.28 27.38 7.68
C ARG A 84 20.45 28.65 7.56
N ALA A 85 19.36 28.60 6.81
CA ALA A 85 18.47 29.75 6.62
C ALA A 85 17.80 30.20 7.93
N GLN A 86 17.54 29.26 8.85
CA GLN A 86 16.85 29.52 10.12
C GLN A 86 17.80 29.66 11.32
N GLY A 87 19.10 29.39 11.16
CA GLY A 87 20.08 29.36 12.25
C GLY A 87 19.91 28.17 13.21
N GLY A 88 19.27 27.10 12.74
CA GLY A 88 18.90 25.92 13.53
C GLY A 88 17.51 25.41 13.16
N MET A 89 17.01 24.45 13.94
CA MET A 89 15.63 23.96 13.88
C MET A 89 15.17 23.50 15.27
N LYS A 90 13.86 23.49 15.51
CA LYS A 90 13.29 22.72 16.62
C LYS A 90 13.47 21.22 16.38
N LEU A 91 13.62 20.45 17.45
CA LEU A 91 13.82 19.00 17.37
C LEU A 91 12.69 18.30 16.58
N GLY A 92 11.43 18.69 16.79
CA GLY A 92 10.28 18.16 16.05
C GLY A 92 10.34 18.48 14.55
N ASP A 93 10.77 19.68 14.18
CA ASP A 93 10.98 20.08 12.77
C ASP A 93 12.09 19.26 12.11
N PHE A 94 13.19 19.02 12.83
CA PHE A 94 14.30 18.21 12.34
C PHE A 94 13.90 16.74 12.20
N TYR A 95 13.16 16.19 13.16
CA TYR A 95 12.57 14.85 13.09
C TYR A 95 11.70 14.67 11.83
N LEU A 96 10.79 15.60 11.58
CA LEU A 96 9.94 15.57 10.39
C LEU A 96 10.77 15.67 9.09
N ALA A 97 11.79 16.52 9.07
CA ALA A 97 12.66 16.68 7.91
C ALA A 97 13.45 15.40 7.60
N VAL A 98 13.99 14.73 8.63
CA VAL A 98 14.67 13.43 8.49
C VAL A 98 13.69 12.38 7.99
N GLU A 99 12.50 12.27 8.56
CA GLU A 99 11.49 11.30 8.10
C GLU A 99 11.17 11.48 6.61
N LEU A 100 10.96 12.72 6.14
CA LEU A 100 10.72 12.98 4.72
C LEU A 100 11.88 12.54 3.84
N ALA A 101 13.13 12.83 4.23
CA ALA A 101 14.29 12.35 3.49
C ALA A 101 14.33 10.82 3.43
N LEU A 102 14.03 10.13 4.53
CA LEU A 102 13.98 8.67 4.60
C LEU A 102 12.88 8.07 3.72
N THR A 103 11.69 8.68 3.66
CA THR A 103 10.61 8.19 2.77
C THR A 103 10.96 8.24 1.29
N THR A 104 11.95 9.07 0.89
CA THR A 104 12.45 9.13 -0.49
C THR A 104 13.08 7.80 -0.93
N ILE A 105 13.61 6.99 0.01
CA ILE A 105 14.21 5.68 -0.25
C ILE A 105 13.16 4.66 -0.75
N ARG A 106 11.87 4.89 -0.42
CA ARG A 106 10.74 3.99 -0.72
C ARG A 106 10.95 2.58 -0.14
N CYS A 107 11.23 2.55 1.16
CA CYS A 107 11.35 1.34 1.96
C CYS A 107 10.45 1.46 3.19
N ASP A 108 9.46 0.58 3.34
CA ASP A 108 8.51 0.55 4.46
C ASP A 108 9.14 0.16 5.82
N HIS A 109 10.37 -0.39 5.79
CA HIS A 109 11.16 -0.72 6.98
C HIS A 109 12.12 0.42 7.40
N THR A 110 12.12 1.54 6.68
CA THR A 110 13.05 2.67 6.90
C THR A 110 12.28 3.90 7.34
N LYS A 111 12.55 4.34 8.57
CA LYS A 111 11.86 5.46 9.22
C LYS A 111 12.61 5.98 10.43
N ALA A 112 12.28 7.20 10.82
CA ALA A 112 12.65 7.85 12.05
C ALA A 112 11.65 7.55 13.16
N GLU A 113 12.17 7.26 14.34
CA GLU A 113 11.39 7.15 15.56
C GLU A 113 11.39 8.48 16.32
N LEU A 114 10.25 8.78 16.95
CA LEU A 114 10.13 10.00 17.76
C LEU A 114 11.19 10.01 18.87
N PRO A 115 11.91 11.13 19.08
CA PRO A 115 12.88 11.24 20.17
C PRO A 115 12.28 10.91 21.54
N GLN A 116 13.07 10.30 22.42
CA GLN A 116 12.57 9.79 23.70
C GLN A 116 11.91 10.87 24.55
N ALA A 117 12.54 12.05 24.66
CA ALA A 117 11.97 13.17 25.42
C ALA A 117 10.59 13.60 24.89
N MET A 118 10.39 13.58 23.56
CA MET A 118 9.10 13.89 22.94
C MET A 118 8.08 12.77 23.14
N ARG A 119 8.51 11.49 23.11
CA ARG A 119 7.63 10.35 23.48
C ARG A 119 7.15 10.47 24.91
N ASP A 120 8.05 10.73 25.86
CA ASP A 120 7.74 10.87 27.28
C ASP A 120 6.78 12.04 27.52
N ALA A 121 6.99 13.17 26.82
CA ALA A 121 6.10 14.33 26.92
C ALA A 121 4.65 14.07 26.45
N ARG A 122 4.44 13.06 25.60
CA ARG A 122 3.11 12.62 25.12
C ARG A 122 2.43 11.64 26.06
N GLN A 123 3.16 10.99 26.97
CA GLN A 123 2.62 9.93 27.80
C GLN A 123 1.47 10.47 28.69
N GLY A 124 0.33 9.78 28.65
CA GLY A 124 -0.89 10.15 29.39
C GLY A 124 -1.57 11.45 28.92
N LYS A 125 -1.11 12.08 27.83
CA LYS A 125 -1.73 13.30 27.30
C LYS A 125 -2.90 12.98 26.35
N PRO A 126 -3.99 13.76 26.39
CA PRO A 126 -5.14 13.59 25.50
C PRO A 126 -4.83 14.17 24.10
N LEU A 127 -4.08 13.42 23.29
CA LEU A 127 -3.60 13.87 21.97
C LEU A 127 -4.24 13.08 20.81
N TYR A 128 -4.84 11.93 21.08
CA TYR A 128 -5.30 11.00 20.06
C TYR A 128 -6.79 11.16 19.80
N LEU A 129 -7.21 11.00 18.55
CA LEU A 129 -8.63 10.98 18.20
C LEU A 129 -9.35 9.87 18.98
N PRO A 130 -10.56 10.11 19.51
CA PRO A 130 -11.25 9.15 20.36
C PRO A 130 -11.94 8.03 19.57
N PHE A 131 -11.35 7.60 18.44
CA PHE A 131 -11.91 6.59 17.55
C PHE A 131 -10.84 5.97 16.65
N LEU A 132 -11.12 4.75 16.21
CA LEU A 132 -10.44 4.04 15.11
C LEU A 132 -11.21 4.28 13.81
N TRP A 133 -10.51 4.33 12.70
CA TRP A 133 -11.10 4.67 11.40
C TRP A 133 -10.32 4.06 10.24
N GLN A 134 -10.91 4.08 9.05
CA GLN A 134 -10.31 3.60 7.80
C GLN A 134 -10.54 4.59 6.66
N LEU A 135 -9.60 4.65 5.71
CA LEU A 135 -9.79 5.35 4.44
C LEU A 135 -10.40 4.40 3.40
N ILE A 136 -11.64 4.64 3.02
CA ILE A 136 -12.41 3.82 2.07
C ILE A 136 -12.95 4.75 0.99
N GLU A 137 -12.63 4.49 -0.28
CA GLU A 137 -12.96 5.36 -1.42
C GLU A 137 -12.52 6.83 -1.20
N GLY A 138 -11.40 7.04 -0.50
CA GLY A 138 -10.87 8.36 -0.15
C GLY A 138 -11.60 9.06 1.00
N ARG A 139 -12.54 8.40 1.68
CA ARG A 139 -13.35 8.94 2.78
C ARG A 139 -12.89 8.31 4.10
N ALA A 140 -12.81 9.07 5.19
CA ALA A 140 -12.51 8.51 6.52
C ALA A 140 -13.79 8.01 7.19
N LEU A 141 -13.91 6.70 7.40
CA LEU A 141 -15.07 6.10 8.04
C LEU A 141 -14.67 5.64 9.43
N ILE A 142 -15.43 6.06 10.44
CA ILE A 142 -15.25 5.61 11.81
C ILE A 142 -15.58 4.12 11.89
N GLU A 143 -14.66 3.36 12.46
CA GLU A 143 -14.79 1.92 12.67
C GLU A 143 -15.26 1.59 14.08
N LEU A 144 -14.67 2.27 15.07
CA LEU A 144 -15.03 2.17 16.47
C LEU A 144 -14.75 3.51 17.14
N ALA A 145 -15.64 3.96 18.02
CA ALA A 145 -15.43 5.18 18.80
C ALA A 145 -15.47 4.88 20.30
N ALA A 146 -14.79 5.72 21.09
CA ALA A 146 -14.94 5.73 22.52
C ALA A 146 -16.39 6.05 22.91
N THR A 147 -16.81 5.53 24.07
CA THR A 147 -18.15 5.75 24.62
C THR A 147 -18.44 7.24 24.84
N ASP A 148 -19.71 7.62 24.76
CA ASP A 148 -20.20 8.98 25.05
C ASP A 148 -19.62 10.11 24.17
N THR A 149 -18.95 9.77 23.07
CA THR A 149 -18.45 10.76 22.09
C THR A 149 -19.54 11.27 21.15
N GLY A 150 -20.66 10.55 21.04
CA GLY A 150 -21.70 10.81 20.06
C GLY A 150 -21.31 10.43 18.63
N LEU A 151 -20.18 9.75 18.43
CA LEU A 151 -19.69 9.23 17.15
C LEU A 151 -20.14 7.77 16.98
N ASN A 152 -20.47 7.37 15.75
CA ASN A 152 -20.92 6.02 15.43
C ASN A 152 -20.07 5.38 14.34
N ARG A 153 -20.02 4.05 14.34
CA ARG A 153 -19.46 3.28 13.22
C ARG A 153 -20.16 3.68 11.92
N GLY A 154 -19.37 3.98 10.88
CA GLY A 154 -19.87 4.38 9.56
C GLY A 154 -20.10 5.89 9.37
N ASP A 155 -19.97 6.68 10.44
CA ASP A 155 -19.87 8.15 10.32
C ASP A 155 -18.62 8.49 9.50
N GLU A 156 -18.78 9.37 8.53
CA GLU A 156 -17.69 9.91 7.72
C GLU A 156 -17.10 11.15 8.41
N VAL A 157 -15.79 11.18 8.62
CA VAL A 157 -15.10 12.39 9.11
C VAL A 157 -14.80 13.32 7.93
N ILE A 158 -15.42 14.49 7.91
CA ILE A 158 -15.26 15.50 6.85
C ILE A 158 -14.14 16.50 7.20
N ALA A 159 -14.05 16.87 8.47
CA ALA A 159 -13.04 17.83 8.95
C ALA A 159 -12.61 17.53 10.38
N ILE A 160 -11.35 17.83 10.68
CA ILE A 160 -10.76 17.73 12.02
C ILE A 160 -10.21 19.10 12.38
N ASP A 161 -10.66 19.64 13.50
CA ASP A 161 -10.23 20.94 14.04
C ASP A 161 -10.37 22.09 13.03
N GLY A 162 -11.47 22.06 12.27
CA GLY A 162 -11.82 23.07 11.26
C GLY A 162 -11.12 22.89 9.89
N ARG A 163 -10.27 21.87 9.72
CA ARG A 163 -9.58 21.59 8.46
C ARG A 163 -10.23 20.42 7.71
N PRO A 164 -10.47 20.54 6.39
CA PRO A 164 -10.93 19.42 5.58
C PRO A 164 -10.03 18.21 5.74
N LEU A 165 -10.62 17.02 5.85
CA LEU A 165 -9.88 15.78 6.02
C LEU A 165 -8.85 15.56 4.91
N GLU A 166 -9.20 15.89 3.66
CA GLU A 166 -8.28 15.78 2.52
C GLU A 166 -6.99 16.56 2.76
N GLU A 167 -7.08 17.77 3.31
CA GLU A 167 -5.92 18.60 3.66
C GLU A 167 -5.12 18.00 4.83
N VAL A 168 -5.82 17.44 5.81
CA VAL A 168 -5.19 16.76 6.95
C VAL A 168 -4.39 15.54 6.46
N VAL A 169 -5.00 14.70 5.63
CA VAL A 169 -4.38 13.51 5.05
C VAL A 169 -3.20 13.90 4.15
N ALA A 170 -3.37 14.86 3.25
CA ALA A 170 -2.30 15.32 2.36
C ALA A 170 -1.10 15.88 3.14
N SER A 171 -1.33 16.50 4.30
CA SER A 171 -0.25 17.03 5.14
C SER A 171 0.58 15.95 5.84
N VAL A 172 0.04 14.75 6.07
CA VAL A 172 0.73 13.67 6.81
C VAL A 172 1.13 12.49 5.93
N ALA A 173 0.48 12.29 4.78
CA ALA A 173 0.73 11.18 3.87
C ALA A 173 2.21 11.06 3.45
N PRO A 174 2.95 12.14 3.13
CA PRO A 174 4.36 12.04 2.73
C PRO A 174 5.26 11.34 3.75
N TYR A 175 4.95 11.44 5.04
CA TYR A 175 5.72 10.84 6.13
C TYR A 175 5.47 9.34 6.34
N VAL A 176 4.55 8.73 5.60
CA VAL A 176 4.26 7.28 5.72
C VAL A 176 5.13 6.52 4.72
N PRO A 177 6.11 5.71 5.16
CA PRO A 177 6.97 4.97 4.24
C PRO A 177 6.19 3.83 3.55
N VAL A 178 6.61 3.49 2.33
CA VAL A 178 6.03 2.42 1.50
C VAL A 178 7.15 1.65 0.81
N ASP A 179 6.89 0.40 0.41
CA ASP A 179 7.85 -0.43 -0.31
C ASP A 179 7.72 -0.23 -1.83
N GLY A 180 8.72 0.39 -2.46
CA GLY A 180 8.66 0.71 -3.88
C GLY A 180 7.50 1.64 -4.23
N TYR A 181 6.82 1.40 -5.35
CA TYR A 181 5.77 2.24 -5.93
C TYR A 181 4.35 1.87 -5.46
N THR A 182 4.22 1.45 -4.20
CA THR A 182 2.97 0.96 -3.58
C THR A 182 2.26 2.05 -2.77
N ASP A 183 2.13 3.27 -3.31
CA ASP A 183 1.60 4.42 -2.56
C ASP A 183 0.18 4.22 -2.00
N TRP A 184 -0.60 3.28 -2.57
CA TRP A 184 -1.90 2.88 -2.02
C TRP A 184 -1.80 2.31 -0.60
N ALA A 185 -0.66 1.72 -0.19
CA ALA A 185 -0.45 1.17 1.14
C ALA A 185 -0.46 2.22 2.26
N ARG A 186 -0.23 3.50 1.92
CA ARG A 186 -0.23 4.60 2.91
C ARG A 186 -1.55 4.71 3.66
N VAL A 187 -2.67 4.32 3.04
CA VAL A 187 -4.01 4.45 3.63
C VAL A 187 -4.12 3.78 5.00
N SER A 188 -3.46 2.63 5.17
CA SER A 188 -3.41 1.91 6.46
C SER A 188 -2.67 2.73 7.52
N GLY A 189 -1.44 3.15 7.22
CA GLY A 189 -0.60 3.90 8.17
C GLY A 189 -1.07 5.33 8.46
N ILE A 190 -1.83 5.94 7.54
CA ILE A 190 -2.46 7.25 7.76
C ILE A 190 -3.48 7.18 8.89
N ALA A 191 -4.32 6.15 8.88
CA ALA A 191 -5.40 6.00 9.83
C ALA A 191 -4.95 5.36 11.15
N GLN A 192 -4.16 4.29 11.08
CA GLN A 192 -3.79 3.49 12.26
C GLN A 192 -2.39 2.86 12.11
N SER A 193 -1.51 3.08 13.09
CA SER A 193 -0.17 2.50 13.15
C SER A 193 0.38 2.48 14.58
N LEU A 194 0.57 1.30 15.15
CA LEU A 194 1.22 1.19 16.46
C LEU A 194 2.66 1.72 16.44
N GLU A 195 3.34 1.70 15.30
CA GLU A 195 4.69 2.24 15.14
C GLU A 195 4.73 3.77 15.18
N PHE A 196 3.65 4.43 14.76
CA PHE A 196 3.48 5.87 14.89
C PHE A 196 2.73 6.25 16.18
N MET A 197 2.53 5.30 17.11
CA MET A 197 1.72 5.53 18.31
C MET A 197 0.30 6.02 18.00
N GLY A 198 -0.35 5.53 16.93
CA GLY A 198 -1.64 6.04 16.43
C GLY A 198 -1.62 6.10 14.90
N GLY A 199 -2.47 6.89 14.26
CA GLY A 199 -2.32 7.14 12.81
C GLY A 199 -1.22 8.16 12.51
N ALA A 200 -0.81 8.29 11.23
CA ALA A 200 -0.02 9.44 10.76
C ALA A 200 -0.70 10.78 11.11
N VAL A 201 -2.04 10.81 11.12
CA VAL A 201 -2.84 11.98 11.53
C VAL A 201 -2.61 12.34 12.99
N ASP A 202 -2.56 11.36 13.90
CA ASP A 202 -2.27 11.63 15.31
C ASP A 202 -0.80 11.99 15.48
N HIS A 203 0.10 11.20 14.90
CA HIS A 203 1.54 11.27 15.16
C HIS A 203 2.24 12.49 14.56
N PHE A 204 2.13 12.67 13.25
CA PHE A 204 2.76 13.77 12.53
C PHE A 204 1.87 15.00 12.57
N GLY A 205 0.54 14.82 12.55
CA GLY A 205 -0.40 15.93 12.65
C GLY A 205 -0.17 16.76 13.91
N MET A 206 0.11 16.15 15.06
CA MET A 206 0.39 16.92 16.29
C MET A 206 1.73 17.65 16.31
N LEU A 207 2.66 17.31 15.41
CA LEU A 207 3.94 18.03 15.25
C LEU A 207 3.83 19.17 14.23
N LEU A 208 2.92 19.04 13.27
CA LEU A 208 2.70 20.03 12.23
C LEU A 208 1.80 21.20 12.69
N ARG A 209 1.07 21.03 13.81
CA ARG A 209 0.05 21.97 14.23
C ARG A 209 -0.36 21.79 15.70
N ASP A 210 -0.92 22.85 16.26
CA ASP A 210 -1.51 22.83 17.59
C ASP A 210 -2.65 21.80 17.67
N THR A 211 -2.60 20.96 18.70
CA THR A 211 -3.56 19.88 18.93
C THR A 211 -4.33 20.14 20.23
N PRO A 212 -5.55 20.70 20.16
CA PRO A 212 -6.35 20.98 21.36
C PRO A 212 -6.82 19.67 21.99
N ALA A 213 -6.99 19.67 23.32
CA ALA A 213 -7.43 18.49 24.09
C ALA A 213 -8.86 18.01 23.74
N VAL A 214 -9.66 18.84 23.07
CA VAL A 214 -10.97 18.47 22.55
C VAL A 214 -10.94 18.67 21.04
N ALA A 215 -11.18 17.58 20.30
CA ALA A 215 -11.25 17.60 18.85
C ALA A 215 -12.61 18.16 18.39
N ASN A 216 -12.57 19.07 17.43
CA ASN A 216 -13.76 19.59 16.76
C ASN A 216 -13.95 18.87 15.42
N LEU A 217 -14.87 17.91 15.37
CA LEU A 217 -15.07 17.01 14.24
C LEU A 217 -16.30 17.41 13.45
N THR A 218 -16.17 17.66 12.15
CA THR A 218 -17.33 17.70 11.26
C THR A 218 -17.52 16.30 10.69
N ILE A 219 -18.69 15.72 10.92
CA ILE A 219 -19.01 14.36 10.49
C ILE A 219 -20.26 14.35 9.61
N ARG A 220 -20.35 13.36 8.73
CA ARG A 220 -21.52 13.05 7.92
C ARG A 220 -22.01 11.63 8.21
N ASN A 221 -23.27 11.48 8.62
CA ASN A 221 -23.84 10.17 8.91
C ASN A 221 -24.18 9.37 7.62
N ALA A 222 -24.86 8.23 7.77
CA ALA A 222 -25.27 7.39 6.65
C ALA A 222 -26.37 8.05 5.79
N GLU A 223 -27.23 8.85 6.41
CA GLU A 223 -28.34 9.59 5.79
C GLU A 223 -27.88 10.83 5.02
N GLY A 224 -26.63 11.25 5.21
CA GLY A 224 -26.03 12.42 4.57
C GLY A 224 -26.11 13.71 5.40
N ASP A 225 -26.64 13.64 6.62
CA ASP A 225 -26.69 14.79 7.53
C ASP A 225 -25.29 15.08 8.08
N GLU A 226 -24.89 16.35 7.96
CA GLU A 226 -23.66 16.85 8.53
C GLU A 226 -23.89 17.49 9.89
N ARG A 227 -23.01 17.16 10.85
CA ARG A 227 -23.02 17.78 12.17
C ARG A 227 -21.61 17.93 12.72
N THR A 228 -21.47 18.86 13.63
CA THR A 228 -20.24 19.06 14.38
C THR A 228 -20.31 18.35 15.73
N VAL A 229 -19.27 17.59 16.07
CA VAL A 229 -19.12 16.86 17.33
C VAL A 229 -17.85 17.35 18.03
N MET A 230 -18.00 17.77 19.28
CA MET A 230 -16.88 18.09 20.16
C MET A 230 -16.53 16.84 20.96
N ALA A 231 -15.43 16.18 20.62
CA ALA A 231 -15.03 14.92 21.23
C ALA A 231 -13.71 15.08 22.00
N PRO A 232 -13.65 14.80 23.32
CA PRO A 232 -12.39 14.81 24.05
C PRO A 232 -11.39 13.86 23.40
N ARG A 233 -10.16 14.33 23.17
CA ARG A 233 -9.07 13.45 22.75
C ARG A 233 -8.71 12.52 23.90
N ILE A 234 -8.19 11.36 23.56
CA ILE A 234 -7.82 10.32 24.53
C ILE A 234 -6.31 10.14 24.59
N SER A 235 -5.83 9.42 25.61
CA SER A 235 -4.42 9.06 25.70
C SER A 235 -4.07 7.95 24.69
N PHE A 236 -2.77 7.73 24.45
CA PHE A 236 -2.33 6.63 23.60
C PHE A 236 -2.72 5.27 24.18
N GLU A 237 -2.73 5.15 25.50
CA GLU A 237 -3.14 3.95 26.23
C GLU A 237 -4.62 3.64 25.95
N ASP A 238 -5.50 4.63 26.14
CA ASP A 238 -6.93 4.49 25.84
C ASP A 238 -7.18 4.19 24.35
N TRP A 239 -6.42 4.83 23.45
CA TRP A 239 -6.52 4.57 22.00
C TRP A 239 -6.11 3.13 21.66
N THR A 240 -5.06 2.63 22.29
CA THR A 240 -4.63 1.23 22.16
C THR A 240 -5.68 0.28 22.73
N ASP A 241 -6.34 0.66 23.82
CA ASP A 241 -7.44 -0.12 24.41
C ASP A 241 -8.66 -0.21 23.50
N LEU A 242 -9.01 0.84 22.74
CA LEU A 242 -10.02 0.75 21.69
C LEU A 242 -9.63 -0.32 20.64
N GLY A 243 -8.35 -0.37 20.25
CA GLY A 243 -7.83 -1.39 19.33
C GLY A 243 -7.94 -2.81 19.88
N ARG A 244 -7.65 -3.00 21.18
CA ARG A 244 -7.81 -4.30 21.86
C ARG A 244 -9.26 -4.75 21.93
N GLN A 245 -10.21 -3.82 22.11
CA GLN A 245 -11.64 -4.12 22.10
C GLN A 245 -12.13 -4.67 20.75
N GLN A 246 -11.46 -4.32 19.64
CA GLN A 246 -11.72 -4.92 18.33
C GLN A 246 -11.14 -6.33 18.15
N GLY A 247 -10.38 -6.84 19.13
CA GLY A 247 -9.75 -8.14 19.05
C GLY A 247 -8.53 -8.18 18.13
N THR A 248 -7.87 -7.05 17.87
CA THR A 248 -6.64 -7.01 17.06
C THR A 248 -5.55 -7.85 17.74
N PRO A 249 -5.17 -9.01 17.19
CA PRO A 249 -4.27 -9.93 17.84
C PRO A 249 -2.86 -9.33 18.01
N ALA A 250 -2.28 -9.46 19.20
CA ALA A 250 -0.95 -8.92 19.48
C ALA A 250 0.18 -9.87 19.02
N SER A 251 -0.11 -11.17 18.89
CA SER A 251 0.83 -12.25 18.61
C SER A 251 0.22 -13.29 17.68
N PHE A 252 1.07 -14.06 16.98
CA PHE A 252 0.69 -15.08 16.01
C PHE A 252 -0.34 -16.09 16.54
N SER A 253 -0.16 -16.63 17.73
CA SER A 253 -1.06 -17.64 18.31
C SER A 253 -2.50 -17.15 18.51
N ASP A 254 -2.69 -15.86 18.79
CA ASP A 254 -4.01 -15.23 18.92
C ASP A 254 -4.57 -14.76 17.57
N ALA A 255 -3.75 -14.79 16.51
CA ALA A 255 -4.05 -14.26 15.19
C ALA A 255 -4.54 -15.30 14.19
N VAL A 256 -4.58 -16.57 14.59
CA VAL A 256 -5.01 -17.68 13.75
C VAL A 256 -6.45 -18.05 14.08
N HIS A 257 -7.33 -17.98 13.09
CA HIS A 257 -8.73 -18.38 13.22
C HIS A 257 -9.13 -19.33 12.10
N PHE A 258 -9.73 -20.47 12.45
CA PHE A 258 -10.22 -21.45 11.49
C PHE A 258 -11.70 -21.74 11.70
N GLU A 259 -12.46 -21.74 10.60
CA GLU A 259 -13.85 -22.18 10.58
C GLU A 259 -14.14 -23.08 9.36
N ARG A 260 -15.22 -23.86 9.48
CA ARG A 260 -15.74 -24.70 8.40
C ARG A 260 -16.81 -23.92 7.64
N VAL A 261 -16.65 -23.82 6.34
CA VAL A 261 -17.62 -23.15 5.46
C VAL A 261 -18.28 -24.22 4.58
N GLY A 262 -19.49 -24.62 4.95
CA GLY A 262 -20.18 -25.75 4.33
C GLY A 262 -19.38 -27.06 4.43
N ASP A 263 -19.64 -27.99 3.52
CA ASP A 263 -19.11 -29.35 3.62
C ASP A 263 -17.67 -29.48 3.09
N ASP A 264 -17.27 -28.65 2.13
CA ASP A 264 -16.00 -28.82 1.38
C ASP A 264 -14.96 -27.71 1.61
N THR A 265 -15.34 -26.58 2.22
CA THR A 265 -14.44 -25.41 2.33
C THR A 265 -13.97 -25.17 3.76
N GLY A 266 -12.67 -24.97 3.94
CA GLY A 266 -12.11 -24.36 5.16
C GLY A 266 -11.94 -22.85 4.97
N TYR A 267 -12.13 -22.08 6.03
CA TYR A 267 -11.71 -20.68 6.09
C TYR A 267 -10.65 -20.55 7.18
N LEU A 268 -9.48 -20.02 6.80
CA LEU A 268 -8.36 -19.78 7.70
C LEU A 268 -7.95 -18.31 7.60
N ALA A 269 -8.13 -17.55 8.67
CA ALA A 269 -7.53 -16.23 8.81
C ALA A 269 -6.23 -16.33 9.59
N VAL A 270 -5.19 -15.64 9.11
CA VAL A 270 -3.92 -15.46 9.83
C VAL A 270 -3.59 -13.97 9.82
N ASP A 271 -4.03 -13.26 10.84
CA ASP A 271 -4.02 -11.80 10.89
C ASP A 271 -2.63 -11.20 11.17
N SER A 272 -1.65 -11.99 11.63
CA SER A 272 -0.29 -11.54 11.90
C SER A 272 0.70 -12.69 11.92
N PHE A 273 1.95 -12.46 11.53
CA PHE A 273 3.07 -13.39 11.78
C PHE A 273 3.94 -12.98 12.97
N VAL A 274 3.55 -12.01 13.79
CA VAL A 274 4.35 -11.56 14.93
C VAL A 274 4.41 -12.65 16.00
N ASN A 275 5.46 -13.48 15.98
CA ASN A 275 5.65 -14.57 16.96
C ASN A 275 6.61 -14.17 18.10
N TYR A 276 7.46 -13.16 17.91
CA TYR A 276 8.50 -12.80 18.89
C TYR A 276 7.99 -12.13 20.19
N ARG A 277 6.69 -11.80 20.30
CA ARG A 277 6.09 -11.20 21.51
C ARG A 277 5.62 -12.24 22.52
N ASN A 278 5.04 -13.33 22.01
CA ASN A 278 4.63 -14.49 22.80
C ASN A 278 4.97 -15.75 21.98
N PRO A 279 6.25 -16.16 21.96
CA PRO A 279 6.73 -17.19 21.05
C PRO A 279 6.08 -18.55 21.30
N VAL A 280 5.54 -19.12 20.23
CA VAL A 280 5.07 -20.52 20.16
C VAL A 280 5.77 -21.24 19.01
N ASP A 281 5.75 -22.57 18.99
CA ASP A 281 6.02 -23.29 17.74
C ASP A 281 4.81 -23.07 16.81
N PRO A 282 4.98 -22.46 15.61
CA PRO A 282 3.86 -22.24 14.72
C PRO A 282 3.17 -23.52 14.24
N HIS A 283 3.87 -24.66 14.22
CA HIS A 283 3.29 -25.95 13.85
C HIS A 283 2.29 -26.46 14.89
N ASP A 284 2.49 -26.17 16.18
CA ASP A 284 1.52 -26.53 17.25
C ASP A 284 0.16 -25.85 17.04
N VAL A 285 0.14 -24.70 16.36
CA VAL A 285 -1.09 -23.95 16.03
C VAL A 285 -1.68 -24.42 14.70
N LEU A 286 -0.84 -24.65 13.69
CA LEU A 286 -1.29 -24.89 12.31
C LEU A 286 -1.59 -26.36 12.00
N SER A 287 -0.79 -27.32 12.51
CA SER A 287 -0.94 -28.75 12.18
C SER A 287 -2.35 -29.27 12.47
N PRO A 288 -2.98 -29.01 13.64
CA PRO A 288 -4.34 -29.49 13.92
C PRO A 288 -5.40 -29.01 12.92
N ILE A 289 -5.20 -27.81 12.34
CA ILE A 289 -6.10 -27.25 11.32
C ILE A 289 -5.98 -28.05 10.01
N PHE A 290 -4.76 -28.26 9.53
CA PHE A 290 -4.52 -28.96 8.28
C PHE A 290 -4.81 -30.47 8.38
N GLU A 291 -4.52 -31.10 9.52
CA GLU A 291 -4.96 -32.47 9.83
C GLU A 291 -6.49 -32.59 9.77
N THR A 292 -7.22 -31.62 10.35
CA THR A 292 -8.68 -31.58 10.31
C THR A 292 -9.19 -31.46 8.87
N MET A 293 -8.61 -30.55 8.08
CA MET A 293 -8.99 -30.38 6.67
C MET A 293 -8.76 -31.64 5.85
N LEU A 294 -7.62 -32.32 6.07
CA LEU A 294 -7.27 -33.57 5.41
C LEU A 294 -8.25 -34.70 5.80
N ALA A 295 -8.52 -34.87 7.09
CA ALA A 295 -9.43 -35.90 7.60
C ALA A 295 -10.86 -35.71 7.08
N GLU A 296 -11.31 -34.45 6.99
CA GLU A 296 -12.63 -34.08 6.45
C GLU A 296 -12.65 -34.03 4.92
N LYS A 297 -11.51 -34.25 4.25
CA LYS A 297 -11.35 -34.23 2.79
C LYS A 297 -11.83 -32.93 2.14
N ARG A 298 -11.65 -31.81 2.84
CA ARG A 298 -11.97 -30.49 2.31
C ARG A 298 -11.09 -30.19 1.10
N SER A 299 -11.69 -29.81 -0.01
CA SER A 299 -10.98 -29.58 -1.26
C SER A 299 -10.77 -28.09 -1.59
N THR A 300 -11.34 -27.18 -0.78
CA THR A 300 -11.14 -25.73 -0.93
C THR A 300 -10.71 -25.06 0.37
N LEU A 301 -9.76 -24.13 0.30
CA LEU A 301 -9.35 -23.25 1.40
C LEU A 301 -9.55 -21.80 0.99
N ILE A 302 -10.32 -21.05 1.78
CA ILE A 302 -10.27 -19.59 1.79
C ILE A 302 -9.22 -19.19 2.83
N LEU A 303 -8.11 -18.61 2.38
CA LEU A 303 -7.05 -18.10 3.23
C LEU A 303 -7.16 -16.58 3.31
N ASP A 304 -7.51 -16.04 4.48
CA ASP A 304 -7.58 -14.59 4.69
C ASP A 304 -6.28 -14.06 5.31
N LEU A 305 -5.54 -13.28 4.52
CA LEU A 305 -4.33 -12.61 4.97
C LEU A 305 -4.52 -11.09 5.01
N ARG A 306 -5.72 -10.54 4.80
CA ARG A 306 -5.92 -9.09 4.59
C ARG A 306 -5.44 -8.20 5.74
N LYS A 307 -5.34 -8.72 6.97
CA LYS A 307 -4.82 -7.96 8.12
C LYS A 307 -3.32 -8.18 8.39
N ASN A 308 -2.69 -9.10 7.65
CA ASN A 308 -1.34 -9.56 7.92
C ASN A 308 -0.27 -8.67 7.28
N GLY A 309 0.34 -7.80 8.07
CA GLY A 309 1.48 -6.96 7.68
C GLY A 309 2.84 -7.67 7.70
N GLY A 310 2.90 -8.97 8.02
CA GLY A 310 4.11 -9.75 8.19
C GLY A 310 4.44 -10.05 9.66
N GLY A 311 5.72 -10.26 9.95
CA GLY A 311 6.21 -10.67 11.27
C GLY A 311 7.40 -11.62 11.16
N SER A 312 7.41 -12.64 12.01
CA SER A 312 8.52 -13.58 12.15
C SER A 312 8.59 -14.58 10.98
N THR A 313 9.83 -14.92 10.58
CA THR A 313 10.12 -15.86 9.49
C THR A 313 9.55 -17.26 9.76
N ASP A 314 9.71 -17.78 10.99
CA ASP A 314 9.22 -19.09 11.43
C ASP A 314 7.71 -19.29 11.18
N ALA A 315 6.88 -18.33 11.56
CA ALA A 315 5.43 -18.40 11.39
C ALA A 315 5.03 -18.37 9.91
N SER A 316 5.68 -17.53 9.11
CA SER A 316 5.42 -17.45 7.67
C SER A 316 5.87 -18.72 6.93
N GLN A 317 7.00 -19.32 7.31
CA GLN A 317 7.53 -20.54 6.72
C GLN A 317 6.75 -21.79 7.15
N ALA A 318 6.29 -21.85 8.39
CA ALA A 318 5.40 -22.90 8.85
C ALA A 318 4.08 -22.89 8.06
N LEU A 319 3.43 -21.73 7.91
CA LEU A 319 2.24 -21.63 7.06
C LEU A 319 2.54 -22.01 5.61
N ALA A 320 3.70 -21.60 5.08
CA ALA A 320 4.12 -22.00 3.75
C ALA A 320 4.23 -23.52 3.60
N SER A 321 4.78 -24.24 4.59
CA SER A 321 4.93 -25.70 4.55
C SER A 321 3.60 -26.44 4.34
N TYR A 322 2.49 -25.85 4.78
CA TYR A 322 1.15 -26.40 4.58
C TYR A 322 0.50 -26.03 3.24
N LEU A 323 1.09 -25.09 2.49
CA LEU A 323 0.50 -24.49 1.30
C LEU A 323 1.37 -24.64 0.05
N ILE A 324 2.64 -25.01 0.16
CA ILE A 324 3.51 -25.26 -1.00
C ILE A 324 3.34 -26.66 -1.58
N GLU A 325 3.50 -26.78 -2.91
CA GLU A 325 3.33 -28.07 -3.59
C GLU A 325 4.62 -28.92 -3.59
N GLU A 326 5.77 -28.27 -3.59
CA GLU A 326 7.09 -28.90 -3.66
C GLU A 326 8.08 -28.19 -2.73
N ALA A 327 9.20 -28.86 -2.44
CA ALA A 327 10.24 -28.29 -1.59
C ALA A 327 10.91 -27.09 -2.29
N MET A 328 10.91 -25.93 -1.63
CA MET A 328 11.44 -24.71 -2.23
C MET A 328 11.89 -23.70 -1.18
N GLN A 329 12.80 -22.79 -1.55
CA GLN A 329 13.05 -21.58 -0.78
C GLN A 329 11.98 -20.53 -1.12
N LEU A 330 11.50 -19.77 -0.13
CA LEU A 330 10.62 -18.62 -0.39
C LEU A 330 11.40 -17.41 -0.93
N LYS A 331 12.70 -17.32 -0.60
CA LYS A 331 13.61 -16.23 -0.98
C LYS A 331 14.83 -16.83 -1.67
N LEU A 332 15.19 -16.33 -2.84
CA LEU A 332 16.38 -16.73 -3.61
C LEU A 332 17.67 -16.16 -3.04
N SER A 333 17.62 -14.94 -2.49
CA SER A 333 18.82 -14.30 -1.96
C SER A 333 18.50 -13.20 -0.95
N MET A 334 19.49 -12.95 -0.09
CA MET A 334 19.56 -11.81 0.83
C MET A 334 20.88 -11.09 0.57
N THR A 335 20.83 -9.85 0.11
CA THR A 335 22.02 -9.05 -0.24
C THR A 335 22.17 -7.86 0.72
N THR A 336 23.38 -7.65 1.25
CA THR A 336 23.75 -6.43 2.01
C THR A 336 24.65 -5.52 1.18
N ALA A 337 24.58 -4.21 1.42
CA ALA A 337 25.40 -3.22 0.74
C ALA A 337 26.88 -3.29 1.15
N THR A 338 27.15 -3.60 2.42
CA THR A 338 28.49 -3.61 3.00
C THR A 338 28.58 -4.63 4.15
N LEU A 339 29.81 -5.02 4.47
CA LEU A 339 30.17 -5.69 5.72
C LEU A 339 31.01 -4.78 6.63
N ASP A 340 31.44 -3.62 6.13
CA ASP A 340 32.24 -2.65 6.87
C ASP A 340 31.35 -1.57 7.51
N LEU A 341 31.28 -1.63 8.83
CA LEU A 341 30.57 -0.65 9.67
C LEU A 341 31.53 0.22 10.48
N THR A 342 32.83 0.23 10.14
CA THR A 342 33.83 1.05 10.85
C THR A 342 33.39 2.52 10.91
N GLY A 343 33.51 3.12 12.08
CA GLY A 343 33.08 4.51 12.36
C GLY A 343 31.57 4.72 12.52
N LEU A 344 30.74 3.67 12.37
CA LEU A 344 29.30 3.74 12.62
C LEU A 344 28.87 2.91 13.83
N LYS A 345 29.62 1.86 14.19
CA LYS A 345 29.21 0.87 15.21
C LYS A 345 28.83 1.52 16.54
N GLU A 346 29.54 2.56 16.96
CA GLU A 346 29.28 3.30 18.19
C GLU A 346 27.90 4.00 18.21
N HIS A 347 27.29 4.20 17.05
CA HIS A 347 25.97 4.82 16.88
C HIS A 347 24.87 3.82 16.53
N LEU A 348 25.20 2.55 16.33
CA LEU A 348 24.29 1.50 15.87
C LEU A 348 23.94 0.52 16.99
N THR A 349 22.66 0.14 17.04
CA THR A 349 22.18 -0.94 17.91
C THR A 349 21.29 -1.89 17.12
N THR A 350 21.17 -3.15 17.53
CA THR A 350 20.29 -4.13 16.90
C THR A 350 20.00 -5.28 17.88
N TRP A 351 18.96 -6.07 17.61
CA TRP A 351 18.63 -7.24 18.42
C TRP A 351 19.56 -8.43 18.14
N ASP A 352 20.27 -8.44 17.01
CA ASP A 352 21.25 -9.46 16.68
C ASP A 352 22.62 -8.83 16.44
N THR A 353 23.46 -8.86 17.47
CA THR A 353 24.78 -8.20 17.47
C THR A 353 25.73 -8.73 16.41
N ARG A 354 25.47 -9.91 15.82
CA ARG A 354 26.26 -10.47 14.71
C ARG A 354 26.30 -9.53 13.50
N ALA A 355 25.34 -8.64 13.33
CA ALA A 355 25.36 -7.69 12.22
C ALA A 355 26.17 -6.43 12.48
N LEU A 356 26.59 -6.16 13.72
CA LEU A 356 27.58 -5.12 13.99
C LEU A 356 28.99 -5.59 13.60
N ASP A 357 29.21 -6.90 13.58
CA ASP A 357 30.48 -7.56 13.25
C ASP A 357 30.25 -8.77 12.33
N PRO A 358 29.76 -8.56 11.09
CA PRO A 358 29.41 -9.66 10.21
C PRO A 358 30.65 -10.45 9.79
N ASP A 359 30.63 -11.77 9.96
CA ASP A 359 31.72 -12.66 9.52
C ASP A 359 31.71 -12.78 7.99
N PRO A 360 32.75 -12.30 7.27
CA PRO A 360 32.79 -12.33 5.81
C PRO A 360 32.67 -13.74 5.22
N ARG A 361 32.99 -14.80 5.98
CA ARG A 361 32.84 -16.19 5.53
C ARG A 361 31.39 -16.58 5.28
N GLY A 362 30.44 -15.91 5.97
CA GLY A 362 29.00 -16.08 5.76
C GLY A 362 28.48 -15.50 4.45
N PHE A 363 29.33 -14.83 3.67
CA PHE A 363 28.92 -14.07 2.49
C PHE A 363 29.69 -14.46 1.22
N ILE A 364 29.10 -14.13 0.08
CA ILE A 364 29.68 -14.14 -1.26
C ILE A 364 29.79 -12.69 -1.71
N ALA A 365 31.00 -12.23 -2.05
CA ALA A 365 31.19 -10.91 -2.63
C ALA A 365 30.69 -10.90 -4.08
N ASN A 366 29.94 -9.87 -4.46
CA ASN A 366 29.41 -9.66 -5.79
C ASN A 366 30.26 -8.63 -6.56
N ASP A 367 30.20 -8.66 -7.89
CA ASP A 367 30.98 -7.75 -8.75
C ASP A 367 30.60 -6.28 -8.60
N ASP A 368 29.38 -6.00 -8.12
CA ASP A 368 28.88 -4.64 -7.85
C ASP A 368 29.31 -4.09 -6.48
N GLY A 369 30.14 -4.82 -5.74
CA GLY A 369 30.63 -4.45 -4.41
C GLY A 369 29.69 -4.81 -3.26
N THR A 370 28.51 -5.38 -3.55
CA THR A 370 27.59 -5.89 -2.53
C THR A 370 27.95 -7.31 -2.07
N TYR A 371 27.25 -7.81 -1.06
CA TYR A 371 27.51 -9.14 -0.51
C TYR A 371 26.22 -9.95 -0.38
N THR A 372 26.20 -11.17 -0.91
CA THR A 372 25.07 -12.10 -0.79
C THR A 372 25.30 -13.06 0.38
N LEU A 373 24.32 -13.19 1.28
CA LEU A 373 24.37 -14.15 2.39
C LEU A 373 24.35 -15.59 1.82
N ARG A 374 25.20 -16.47 2.37
CA ARG A 374 25.21 -17.89 1.99
C ARG A 374 24.00 -18.63 2.55
N ASP A 375 23.56 -19.65 1.82
CA ASP A 375 22.50 -20.54 2.27
C ASP A 375 22.84 -21.20 3.61
N GLY A 376 21.82 -21.38 4.47
CA GLY A 376 21.96 -22.03 5.77
C GLY A 376 22.58 -21.17 6.88
N ILE A 377 22.90 -19.90 6.61
CA ILE A 377 23.34 -18.95 7.65
C ILE A 377 22.14 -18.32 8.39
N ALA A 378 21.03 -18.10 7.69
CA ALA A 378 19.79 -17.56 8.25
C ALA A 378 18.60 -18.44 7.82
N ASP A 379 17.61 -18.56 8.71
CA ASP A 379 16.41 -19.36 8.45
C ASP A 379 15.62 -18.85 7.23
N ASP A 380 15.72 -17.56 6.92
CA ASP A 380 15.10 -16.92 5.75
C ASP A 380 15.44 -17.58 4.41
N THR A 381 16.62 -18.21 4.26
CA THR A 381 17.04 -18.93 3.04
C THR A 381 16.87 -20.45 3.14
N ALA A 382 16.21 -20.95 4.18
CA ALA A 382 15.95 -22.38 4.31
C ALA A 382 15.05 -22.91 3.18
N VAL A 383 15.35 -24.13 2.73
CA VAL A 383 14.44 -24.89 1.87
C VAL A 383 13.29 -25.38 2.72
N ILE A 384 12.08 -24.93 2.38
CA ILE A 384 10.86 -25.36 3.05
C ILE A 384 10.36 -26.62 2.37
N VAL A 385 10.11 -27.66 3.15
CA VAL A 385 9.55 -28.92 2.67
C VAL A 385 8.05 -28.93 2.97
N PRO A 386 7.18 -29.34 2.03
CA PRO A 386 5.76 -29.49 2.32
C PRO A 386 5.53 -30.46 3.49
N ALA A 387 4.63 -30.10 4.41
CA ALA A 387 4.18 -31.00 5.48
C ALA A 387 3.40 -32.20 4.89
N ASP A 388 3.30 -33.29 5.66
CA ASP A 388 2.56 -34.49 5.26
C ASP A 388 1.08 -34.19 5.04
N GLU A 389 0.53 -33.31 5.87
CA GLU A 389 -0.83 -32.79 5.85
C GLU A 389 -1.02 -31.52 4.99
N ALA A 390 -0.02 -31.17 4.16
CA ALA A 390 -0.10 -29.99 3.30
C ALA A 390 -1.35 -30.00 2.40
N PHE A 391 -2.07 -28.89 2.41
CA PHE A 391 -3.32 -28.73 1.66
C PHE A 391 -3.05 -28.63 0.16
N ARG A 392 -3.62 -29.56 -0.61
CA ARG A 392 -3.43 -29.67 -2.09
C ARG A 392 -4.62 -29.20 -2.92
N GLY A 393 -5.71 -28.80 -2.27
CA GLY A 393 -6.94 -28.39 -2.93
C GLY A 393 -6.86 -27.00 -3.58
N ARG A 394 -8.02 -26.44 -3.92
CA ARG A 394 -8.13 -25.07 -4.45
C ARG A 394 -7.87 -24.05 -3.35
N LEU A 395 -7.04 -23.04 -3.64
CA LEU A 395 -6.68 -21.98 -2.70
C LEU A 395 -7.26 -20.64 -3.16
N LEU A 396 -8.14 -20.04 -2.36
CA LEU A 396 -8.69 -18.70 -2.57
C LEU A 396 -8.10 -17.77 -1.51
N VAL A 397 -7.19 -16.88 -1.90
CA VAL A 397 -6.47 -16.03 -0.92
C VAL A 397 -7.02 -14.61 -0.96
N LEU A 398 -7.41 -14.09 0.20
CA LEU A 398 -7.85 -12.70 0.33
C LEU A 398 -6.65 -11.79 0.61
N THR A 399 -6.47 -10.76 -0.21
CA THR A 399 -5.35 -9.80 -0.14
C THR A 399 -5.83 -8.37 0.07
N SER A 400 -4.98 -7.54 0.67
CA SER A 400 -5.24 -6.11 0.93
C SER A 400 -3.97 -5.27 0.76
N ASN A 401 -4.17 -3.95 0.78
CA ASN A 401 -3.08 -2.97 0.83
C ASN A 401 -2.19 -3.07 2.10
N SER A 402 -2.63 -3.76 3.16
CA SER A 402 -1.87 -3.96 4.40
C SER A 402 -0.87 -5.12 4.32
N ASN A 403 -0.96 -5.98 3.29
CA ASN A 403 -0.01 -7.07 3.11
C ASN A 403 1.39 -6.54 2.81
N SER A 404 2.33 -6.72 3.74
CA SER A 404 3.75 -6.37 3.57
C SER A 404 4.69 -7.44 4.14
N SER A 405 6.00 -7.22 3.97
CA SER A 405 7.07 -8.01 4.57
C SER A 405 6.90 -9.52 4.34
N GLY A 406 6.98 -10.35 5.39
CA GLY A 406 6.77 -11.80 5.32
C GLY A 406 5.43 -12.24 4.70
N SER A 407 4.38 -11.43 4.83
CA SER A 407 3.08 -11.71 4.18
C SER A 407 3.18 -11.63 2.66
N THR A 408 3.77 -10.56 2.14
CA THR A 408 4.02 -10.43 0.70
C THR A 408 4.99 -11.49 0.19
N ASN A 409 6.02 -11.87 0.97
CA ASN A 409 6.93 -12.95 0.57
C ASN A 409 6.15 -14.25 0.34
N LEU A 410 5.28 -14.63 1.28
CA LEU A 410 4.44 -15.83 1.13
C LEU A 410 3.46 -15.69 -0.05
N LEU A 411 2.73 -14.59 -0.13
CA LEU A 411 1.76 -14.33 -1.19
C LEU A 411 2.38 -14.38 -2.59
N ALA A 412 3.63 -13.91 -2.73
CA ALA A 412 4.35 -13.95 -4.00
C ALA A 412 4.56 -15.40 -4.47
N ILE A 413 4.90 -16.30 -3.55
CA ILE A 413 5.07 -17.74 -3.82
C ILE A 413 3.73 -18.40 -4.10
N LEU A 414 2.71 -18.13 -3.28
CA LEU A 414 1.39 -18.74 -3.47
C LEU A 414 0.73 -18.27 -4.78
N GLY A 415 0.95 -17.02 -5.20
CA GLY A 415 0.42 -16.47 -6.45
C GLY A 415 0.99 -17.11 -7.73
N GLU A 416 2.16 -17.76 -7.66
CA GLU A 416 2.71 -18.54 -8.77
C GLU A 416 2.06 -19.93 -8.88
N GLN A 417 1.44 -20.43 -7.80
CA GLN A 417 0.81 -21.73 -7.81
C GLN A 417 -0.45 -21.73 -8.64
N GLU A 418 -0.54 -22.78 -9.43
CA GLU A 418 -1.62 -23.01 -10.36
C GLU A 418 -3.00 -23.08 -9.67
N ARG A 419 -3.08 -23.66 -8.48
CA ARG A 419 -4.32 -23.84 -7.71
C ARG A 419 -4.79 -22.59 -6.95
N THR A 420 -4.04 -21.49 -7.01
CA THR A 420 -4.29 -20.27 -6.23
C THR A 420 -5.08 -19.23 -7.04
N THR A 421 -5.97 -18.51 -6.36
CA THR A 421 -6.62 -17.30 -6.89
C THR A 421 -6.55 -16.21 -5.83
N LEU A 422 -5.91 -15.09 -6.16
CA LEU A 422 -5.81 -13.90 -5.29
C LEU A 422 -7.04 -13.01 -5.50
N ILE A 423 -7.71 -12.62 -4.41
CA ILE A 423 -8.96 -11.86 -4.42
C ILE A 423 -8.83 -10.69 -3.46
N GLY A 424 -9.21 -9.48 -3.89
CA GLY A 424 -9.23 -8.31 -3.01
C GLY A 424 -8.45 -7.15 -3.61
N GLU A 425 -7.51 -6.59 -2.86
CA GLU A 425 -6.73 -5.43 -3.29
C GLU A 425 -5.25 -5.78 -3.54
N PRO A 426 -4.51 -4.93 -4.29
CA PRO A 426 -3.07 -5.10 -4.45
C PRO A 426 -2.31 -5.02 -3.12
N THR A 427 -1.27 -5.84 -2.96
CA THR A 427 -0.47 -5.86 -1.73
C THR A 427 0.32 -4.57 -1.53
N GLY A 428 0.64 -4.22 -0.29
CA GLY A 428 1.48 -3.07 0.05
C GLY A 428 2.98 -3.33 -0.09
N GLY A 429 3.44 -4.55 0.18
CA GLY A 429 4.82 -4.96 -0.08
C GLY A 429 5.04 -5.34 -1.54
N SER A 430 6.28 -5.19 -2.02
CA SER A 430 6.67 -5.53 -3.39
C SER A 430 6.79 -7.04 -3.64
N ALA A 431 6.30 -7.49 -4.79
CA ALA A 431 6.36 -8.90 -5.19
C ALA A 431 7.80 -9.42 -5.35
N GLU A 432 8.73 -8.51 -5.66
CA GLU A 432 10.14 -8.84 -5.89
C GLU A 432 10.93 -9.15 -4.60
N GLY A 433 10.47 -8.63 -3.47
CA GLY A 433 11.11 -8.77 -2.16
C GLY A 433 11.49 -7.41 -1.55
N PRO A 434 11.26 -7.22 -0.24
CA PRO A 434 11.49 -5.95 0.44
C PRO A 434 12.97 -5.69 0.72
N THR A 435 13.30 -4.47 1.14
CA THR A 435 14.53 -4.18 1.89
C THR A 435 14.20 -4.27 3.39
N ALA A 436 14.58 -5.37 4.03
CA ALA A 436 14.07 -5.78 5.33
C ALA A 436 15.06 -6.71 6.07
N GLY A 437 14.51 -7.63 6.87
CA GLY A 437 15.23 -8.60 7.65
C GLY A 437 15.75 -8.01 8.94
N LEU A 438 17.06 -8.07 9.13
CA LEU A 438 17.67 -7.44 10.28
C LEU A 438 17.65 -5.92 10.14
N LEU A 439 17.30 -5.22 11.23
CA LEU A 439 17.34 -3.77 11.29
C LEU A 439 18.43 -3.33 12.27
N LEU A 440 19.25 -2.38 11.83
CA LEU A 440 20.09 -1.57 12.70
C LEU A 440 19.29 -0.31 13.08
N THR A 441 19.39 0.11 14.32
CA THR A 441 18.93 1.43 14.76
C THR A 441 20.13 2.35 14.90
N LEU A 442 20.18 3.39 14.07
CA LEU A 442 21.11 4.50 14.19
C LEU A 442 20.57 5.53 15.17
N THR A 443 21.37 5.94 16.15
CA THR A 443 21.05 7.05 17.06
C THR A 443 21.90 8.26 16.71
N LEU A 444 21.25 9.35 16.31
CA LEU A 444 21.92 10.61 15.98
C LEU A 444 22.32 11.33 17.29
N PRO A 445 23.62 11.64 17.50
CA PRO A 445 24.13 12.05 18.81
C PRO A 445 23.63 13.41 19.29
N GLU A 446 23.41 14.38 18.41
CA GLU A 446 23.05 15.73 18.82
C GLU A 446 21.53 15.87 19.07
N SER A 447 20.72 15.26 18.21
CA SER A 447 19.26 15.32 18.28
C SER A 447 18.64 14.20 19.13
N GLY A 448 19.32 13.06 19.27
CA GLY A 448 18.77 11.84 19.86
C GLY A 448 17.71 11.15 18.99
N ILE A 449 17.52 11.58 17.74
CA ILE A 449 16.63 10.92 16.80
C ILE A 449 17.18 9.52 16.52
N ARG A 450 16.31 8.51 16.60
CA ARG A 450 16.62 7.14 16.22
C ARG A 450 16.05 6.85 14.85
N THR A 451 16.81 6.20 13.98
CA THR A 451 16.36 5.85 12.62
C THR A 451 16.66 4.38 12.33
N ARG A 452 15.80 3.72 11.56
CA ARG A 452 15.94 2.28 11.23
C ARG A 452 16.59 2.10 9.86
N ILE A 453 17.59 1.22 9.81
CA ILE A 453 18.34 0.84 8.61
C ILE A 453 18.25 -0.68 8.45
N PRO A 454 17.41 -1.18 7.52
CA PRO A 454 17.44 -2.57 7.11
C PRO A 454 18.78 -2.95 6.49
N VAL A 455 19.26 -4.16 6.80
CA VAL A 455 20.58 -4.64 6.36
C VAL A 455 20.49 -5.51 5.11
N PHE A 456 19.32 -6.07 4.81
CA PHE A 456 19.17 -6.98 3.67
C PHE A 456 18.17 -6.48 2.64
N ARG A 457 18.51 -6.65 1.37
CA ARG A 457 17.56 -6.66 0.25
C ARG A 457 17.22 -8.11 -0.06
N TYR A 458 15.93 -8.45 -0.01
CA TYR A 458 15.44 -9.78 -0.35
C TYR A 458 15.11 -9.89 -1.83
N ARG A 459 15.30 -11.09 -2.38
CA ARG A 459 14.75 -11.49 -3.67
C ARG A 459 13.82 -12.67 -3.47
N ASN A 460 12.51 -12.49 -3.66
CA ASN A 460 11.53 -13.58 -3.60
C ASN A 460 11.79 -14.61 -4.71
N ASN A 461 11.50 -15.88 -4.44
CA ASN A 461 11.62 -16.98 -5.41
C ASN A 461 10.41 -17.05 -6.35
N VAL A 462 10.23 -15.99 -7.14
CA VAL A 462 9.15 -15.85 -8.11
C VAL A 462 9.70 -15.60 -9.51
N SER A 463 9.03 -16.18 -10.52
CA SER A 463 9.49 -16.16 -11.90
C SER A 463 9.23 -14.83 -12.62
N SER A 464 8.14 -14.15 -12.27
CA SER A 464 7.74 -12.88 -12.89
C SER A 464 7.10 -11.94 -11.89
N PHE A 465 7.39 -10.65 -12.01
CA PHE A 465 6.84 -9.59 -11.17
C PHE A 465 7.03 -8.24 -11.86
N GLU A 466 6.28 -7.24 -11.42
CA GLU A 466 6.49 -5.85 -11.82
C GLU A 466 7.44 -5.19 -10.80
N PRO A 467 8.61 -4.67 -11.22
CA PRO A 467 9.57 -4.08 -10.29
C PRO A 467 8.98 -2.92 -9.49
N GLY A 468 9.21 -2.94 -8.19
CA GLY A 468 8.73 -1.97 -7.21
C GLY A 468 7.24 -2.01 -6.94
N LEU A 469 6.46 -2.94 -7.52
CA LEU A 469 5.02 -3.01 -7.31
C LEU A 469 4.62 -4.23 -6.49
N GLY A 470 3.50 -4.10 -5.79
CA GLY A 470 2.86 -5.21 -5.08
C GLY A 470 2.23 -6.22 -6.04
N LEU A 471 1.79 -7.34 -5.46
CA LEU A 471 1.04 -8.36 -6.19
C LEU A 471 -0.33 -7.79 -6.54
N SER A 472 -0.72 -7.90 -7.81
CA SER A 472 -2.09 -7.61 -8.23
C SER A 472 -2.97 -8.83 -7.94
N PRO A 473 -4.19 -8.64 -7.42
CA PRO A 473 -5.13 -9.74 -7.28
C PRO A 473 -5.56 -10.25 -8.66
N ASP A 474 -5.89 -11.53 -8.78
CA ASP A 474 -6.52 -12.09 -9.98
C ASP A 474 -7.94 -11.53 -10.15
N ILE A 475 -8.64 -11.31 -9.02
CA ILE A 475 -9.96 -10.69 -8.97
C ILE A 475 -9.91 -9.48 -8.03
N GLY A 476 -9.86 -8.29 -8.63
CA GLY A 476 -9.84 -7.01 -7.91
C GLY A 476 -11.20 -6.69 -7.29
N VAL A 477 -11.25 -6.60 -5.96
CA VAL A 477 -12.45 -6.25 -5.18
C VAL A 477 -12.03 -5.40 -3.97
N SER A 478 -12.34 -4.11 -4.01
CA SER A 478 -12.09 -3.19 -2.90
C SER A 478 -13.32 -3.05 -2.00
N MET A 479 -13.10 -2.67 -0.74
CA MET A 479 -14.17 -2.26 0.17
C MET A 479 -14.82 -0.96 -0.33
N THR A 480 -16.15 -0.90 -0.33
CA THR A 480 -16.91 0.34 -0.62
C THR A 480 -17.45 0.95 0.67
N VAL A 481 -17.77 2.25 0.66
CA VAL A 481 -18.39 2.88 1.83
C VAL A 481 -19.75 2.23 2.16
N GLU A 482 -20.50 1.83 1.15
CA GLU A 482 -21.79 1.15 1.31
C GLU A 482 -21.61 -0.22 1.99
N ASP A 483 -20.64 -1.01 1.53
CA ASP A 483 -20.34 -2.32 2.11
C ASP A 483 -19.86 -2.18 3.55
N PHE A 484 -18.95 -1.24 3.82
CA PHE A 484 -18.47 -0.97 5.18
C PHE A 484 -19.63 -0.64 6.13
N ARG A 485 -20.52 0.26 5.71
CA ARG A 485 -21.69 0.67 6.51
C ARG A 485 -22.66 -0.48 6.75
N ARG A 486 -22.87 -1.36 5.75
CA ARG A 486 -23.73 -2.54 5.87
C ARG A 486 -23.08 -3.72 6.59
N GLY A 487 -21.76 -3.68 6.82
CA GLY A 487 -21.01 -4.83 7.34
C GLY A 487 -20.85 -5.95 6.31
N ASN A 488 -20.93 -5.61 5.02
CA ASN A 488 -20.65 -6.55 3.94
C ASN A 488 -19.15 -6.68 3.74
N ASP A 489 -18.71 -7.90 3.44
CA ASP A 489 -17.33 -8.18 3.06
C ASP A 489 -17.29 -8.61 1.59
N PRO A 490 -16.95 -7.70 0.65
CA PRO A 490 -17.07 -7.98 -0.77
C PRO A 490 -16.01 -9.00 -1.26
N ALA A 491 -14.82 -9.01 -0.68
CA ALA A 491 -13.77 -9.98 -1.04
C ALA A 491 -14.13 -11.39 -0.56
N LEU A 492 -14.59 -11.53 0.69
CA LEU A 492 -15.05 -12.81 1.22
C LEU A 492 -16.32 -13.30 0.50
N ALA A 493 -17.26 -12.41 0.19
CA ALA A 493 -18.45 -12.74 -0.59
C ALA A 493 -18.08 -13.27 -1.99
N THR A 494 -17.08 -12.65 -2.63
CA THR A 494 -16.54 -13.09 -3.92
C THR A 494 -15.93 -14.49 -3.81
N ALA A 495 -15.10 -14.74 -2.79
CA ALA A 495 -14.54 -16.07 -2.55
C ALA A 495 -15.64 -17.14 -2.33
N LYS A 496 -16.65 -16.84 -1.50
CA LYS A 496 -17.78 -17.74 -1.24
C LYS A 496 -18.63 -18.00 -2.50
N ALA A 497 -18.75 -17.01 -3.39
CA ALA A 497 -19.42 -17.19 -4.68
C ALA A 497 -18.65 -18.17 -5.59
N LEU A 498 -17.32 -18.04 -5.66
CA LEU A 498 -16.47 -18.95 -6.44
C LEU A 498 -16.46 -20.39 -5.93
N VAL A 499 -16.67 -20.59 -4.62
CA VAL A 499 -16.91 -21.91 -4.03
C VAL A 499 -18.24 -22.48 -4.55
N SER A 500 -19.28 -21.66 -4.54
CA SER A 500 -20.64 -22.07 -4.95
C SER A 500 -20.74 -22.40 -6.45
N GLU A 501 -20.02 -21.68 -7.31
CA GLU A 501 -19.96 -21.94 -8.77
C GLU A 501 -19.22 -23.24 -9.13
N ALA A 502 -18.34 -23.73 -8.25
CA ALA A 502 -17.57 -24.95 -8.41
C ALA A 502 -18.27 -26.20 -7.85
N ALA A 503 -19.41 -26.05 -7.17
CA ALA A 503 -20.23 -27.20 -6.77
C ALA A 503 -20.77 -27.93 -8.03
N PRO A 504 -20.86 -29.27 -8.03
CA PRO A 504 -21.26 -30.03 -9.21
C PRO A 504 -22.73 -29.74 -9.57
N SER A 505 -22.95 -28.86 -10.55
CA SER A 505 -24.25 -28.69 -11.19
C SER A 505 -24.37 -29.68 -12.36
N ASP A 506 -25.22 -30.69 -12.21
CA ASP A 506 -25.62 -31.65 -13.25
C ASP A 506 -26.45 -30.98 -14.36
N GLN A 507 -25.84 -30.07 -15.11
CA GLN A 507 -26.35 -29.63 -16.41
C GLN A 507 -25.23 -29.57 -17.45
N PRO A 508 -25.46 -30.08 -18.67
CA PRO A 508 -24.48 -30.03 -19.74
C PRO A 508 -24.25 -28.56 -20.14
N ARG A 509 -23.09 -28.01 -19.76
CA ARG A 509 -22.66 -26.67 -20.15
C ARG A 509 -22.24 -26.71 -21.62
N ASN A 510 -22.90 -25.91 -22.47
CA ASN A 510 -22.34 -25.50 -23.76
C ASN A 510 -20.93 -24.93 -23.52
N GLU A 511 -19.93 -25.41 -24.24
CA GLU A 511 -18.53 -25.01 -24.08
C GLU A 511 -18.38 -23.50 -24.32
N ALA A 512 -18.08 -22.75 -23.26
CA ALA A 512 -17.75 -21.33 -23.36
C ALA A 512 -16.48 -21.13 -24.19
N PRO A 513 -16.38 -20.07 -25.01
CA PRO A 513 -15.21 -19.81 -25.84
C PRO A 513 -13.97 -19.58 -24.97
N LEU A 514 -12.90 -20.30 -25.28
CA LEU A 514 -11.60 -20.18 -24.60
C LEU A 514 -10.59 -19.47 -25.49
N ALA A 515 -9.58 -18.84 -24.90
CA ALA A 515 -8.37 -18.37 -25.57
C ALA A 515 -7.12 -18.84 -24.83
N SER A 516 -5.99 -18.85 -25.51
CA SER A 516 -4.66 -19.07 -24.93
C SER A 516 -3.70 -17.98 -25.42
N ILE A 517 -2.56 -17.82 -24.75
CA ILE A 517 -1.58 -16.82 -25.21
C ILE A 517 -1.02 -17.15 -26.60
N THR A 518 -1.06 -18.42 -27.02
CA THR A 518 -0.61 -18.84 -28.35
C THR A 518 -1.49 -18.30 -29.47
N ASP A 519 -2.76 -17.99 -29.17
CA ASP A 519 -3.66 -17.31 -30.10
C ASP A 519 -3.11 -15.93 -30.52
N PHE A 520 -2.27 -15.31 -29.69
CA PHE A 520 -1.63 -14.00 -29.94
C PHE A 520 -0.19 -14.10 -30.45
N SER A 521 0.31 -15.31 -30.75
CA SER A 521 1.69 -15.51 -31.20
C SER A 521 2.06 -14.71 -32.45
N ALA A 522 1.10 -14.50 -33.37
CA ALA A 522 1.30 -13.67 -34.57
C ALA A 522 1.73 -12.24 -34.23
N MET A 523 1.32 -11.73 -33.07
CA MET A 523 1.62 -10.38 -32.59
C MET A 523 3.11 -10.20 -32.26
N LEU A 524 3.84 -11.28 -31.96
CA LEU A 524 5.24 -11.25 -31.54
C LEU A 524 6.20 -10.83 -32.66
N GLY A 525 7.25 -10.10 -32.27
CA GLY A 525 8.39 -9.81 -33.14
C GLY A 525 8.72 -8.33 -33.28
N GLU A 526 9.60 -8.05 -34.24
CA GLU A 526 10.14 -6.73 -34.48
C GLU A 526 9.17 -5.95 -35.38
N GLU A 527 8.23 -5.27 -34.71
CA GLU A 527 7.50 -4.09 -35.19
C GLU A 527 6.31 -4.31 -36.14
N TRP A 528 5.16 -3.78 -35.71
CA TRP A 528 3.93 -3.57 -36.49
C TRP A 528 3.75 -2.08 -36.78
N SER A 529 3.17 -1.74 -37.93
CA SER A 529 2.86 -0.35 -38.29
C SER A 529 1.39 -0.20 -38.65
N GLY A 530 0.81 0.96 -38.38
CA GLY A 530 -0.57 1.23 -38.76
C GLY A 530 -1.11 2.50 -38.14
N GLU A 531 -2.39 2.48 -37.79
CA GLU A 531 -3.12 3.68 -37.35
C GLU A 531 -3.93 3.40 -36.07
N LEU A 532 -4.03 4.43 -35.23
CA LEU A 532 -5.01 4.52 -34.15
C LEU A 532 -6.10 5.50 -34.57
N GLU A 533 -7.33 5.00 -34.68
CA GLU A 533 -8.52 5.82 -34.83
C GLU A 533 -9.24 5.93 -33.47
N TYR A 534 -9.52 7.13 -33.00
CA TYR A 534 -10.16 7.33 -31.68
C TYR A 534 -11.18 8.48 -31.68
N LEU A 535 -12.15 8.38 -30.77
CA LEU A 535 -13.18 9.40 -30.56
C LEU A 535 -12.65 10.51 -29.64
N ASN A 536 -12.69 11.77 -30.09
CA ASN A 536 -12.22 12.91 -29.29
C ASN A 536 -13.15 13.17 -28.09
N TYR A 537 -12.59 13.30 -26.88
CA TYR A 537 -13.40 13.64 -25.70
C TYR A 537 -14.09 14.99 -25.89
N GLY A 538 -15.38 15.08 -25.52
CA GLY A 538 -16.17 16.31 -25.66
C GLY A 538 -16.67 16.63 -27.07
N SER A 539 -16.47 15.76 -28.08
CA SER A 539 -17.03 15.94 -29.42
C SER A 539 -17.43 14.62 -30.09
N THR A 540 -18.17 14.68 -31.19
CA THR A 540 -18.43 13.50 -32.06
C THR A 540 -17.35 13.29 -33.12
N GLY A 541 -16.31 14.14 -33.16
CA GLY A 541 -15.22 14.06 -34.13
C GLY A 541 -14.26 12.90 -33.81
N ARG A 542 -13.75 12.24 -34.86
CA ARG A 542 -12.73 11.19 -34.75
C ARG A 542 -11.41 11.66 -35.31
N SER A 543 -10.33 11.19 -34.71
CA SER A 543 -8.97 11.48 -35.13
C SER A 543 -8.27 10.17 -35.52
N ILE A 544 -7.41 10.23 -36.52
CA ILE A 544 -6.59 9.11 -36.98
C ILE A 544 -5.12 9.54 -36.89
N ILE A 545 -4.31 8.76 -36.19
CA ILE A 545 -2.87 9.03 -36.05
C ILE A 545 -2.05 7.78 -36.38
N PRO A 546 -0.84 7.92 -36.98
CA PRO A 546 0.03 6.79 -37.21
C PRO A 546 0.57 6.24 -35.89
N VAL A 547 0.72 4.92 -35.82
CA VAL A 547 1.28 4.21 -34.65
C VAL A 547 2.20 3.08 -35.10
N ARG A 548 3.14 2.73 -34.23
CA ARG A 548 3.93 1.49 -34.34
C ARG A 548 3.74 0.65 -33.08
N MET A 549 3.72 -0.66 -33.19
CA MET A 549 3.58 -1.55 -32.03
C MET A 549 4.68 -2.60 -32.00
N VAL A 550 5.28 -2.82 -30.84
CA VAL A 550 6.26 -3.90 -30.62
C VAL A 550 5.77 -4.78 -29.49
N ALA A 551 5.70 -6.08 -29.74
CA ALA A 551 5.21 -7.07 -28.78
C ALA A 551 6.30 -8.07 -28.41
N ARG A 552 6.36 -8.40 -27.12
CA ARG A 552 7.33 -9.31 -26.50
C ARG A 552 6.59 -10.33 -25.65
N ASP A 553 7.01 -11.59 -25.79
CA ASP A 553 6.53 -12.68 -24.96
C ASP A 553 6.97 -12.44 -23.50
N MET A 554 6.05 -12.63 -22.56
CA MET A 554 6.28 -12.46 -21.12
C MET A 554 6.08 -13.77 -20.34
N GLY A 555 5.80 -14.89 -21.02
CA GLY A 555 5.60 -16.21 -20.40
C GLY A 555 4.29 -16.89 -20.84
N LYS A 556 3.94 -17.99 -20.16
CA LYS A 556 2.87 -18.93 -20.60
C LYS A 556 1.47 -18.33 -20.75
N ARG A 557 1.18 -17.14 -20.19
CA ARG A 557 -0.17 -16.55 -20.17
C ARG A 557 -0.21 -15.05 -20.48
N SER A 558 0.93 -14.43 -20.78
CA SER A 558 0.99 -12.98 -20.94
C SER A 558 1.94 -12.55 -22.05
N LEU A 559 1.59 -11.42 -22.67
CA LEU A 559 2.37 -10.77 -23.70
C LEU A 559 2.37 -9.27 -23.41
N ARG A 560 3.54 -8.64 -23.47
CA ARG A 560 3.66 -7.18 -23.32
C ARG A 560 3.80 -6.54 -24.68
N TYR A 561 3.08 -5.45 -24.89
CA TYR A 561 3.23 -4.65 -26.10
C TYR A 561 3.44 -3.19 -25.79
N ARG A 562 4.22 -2.53 -26.65
CA ARG A 562 4.52 -1.10 -26.59
C ARG A 562 3.96 -0.44 -27.84
N VAL A 563 3.12 0.55 -27.66
CA VAL A 563 2.62 1.43 -28.72
C VAL A 563 3.50 2.67 -28.78
N ILE A 564 3.96 3.01 -29.97
CA ILE A 564 4.85 4.12 -30.26
C ILE A 564 4.09 5.11 -31.15
N TYR A 565 3.99 6.36 -30.72
CA TYR A 565 3.38 7.45 -31.45
C TYR A 565 4.49 8.28 -32.12
N PRO A 566 4.71 8.16 -33.45
CA PRO A 566 5.76 8.89 -34.14
C PRO A 566 5.59 10.40 -33.97
N GLY A 567 6.61 11.10 -33.48
CA GLY A 567 6.58 12.54 -33.23
C GLY A 567 6.11 12.95 -31.82
N GLU A 568 5.50 12.03 -31.05
CA GLU A 568 4.98 12.28 -29.70
C GLU A 568 5.51 11.24 -28.70
N THR A 569 6.83 11.12 -28.59
CA THR A 569 7.49 10.03 -27.84
C THR A 569 7.14 9.99 -26.35
N HIS A 570 6.70 11.10 -25.76
CA HIS A 570 6.23 11.18 -24.38
C HIS A 570 4.84 10.54 -24.17
N MET A 571 4.08 10.29 -25.24
CA MET A 571 2.78 9.62 -25.21
C MET A 571 2.90 8.10 -25.43
N ASN A 572 4.11 7.58 -25.70
CA ASN A 572 4.32 6.14 -25.92
C ASN A 572 3.77 5.32 -24.75
N ALA A 573 2.93 4.33 -25.07
CA ALA A 573 2.25 3.51 -24.08
C ALA A 573 2.84 2.10 -24.02
N ARG A 574 2.82 1.50 -22.84
CA ARG A 574 3.11 0.07 -22.64
C ARG A 574 1.89 -0.57 -21.99
N ASP A 575 1.53 -1.75 -22.46
CA ASP A 575 0.40 -2.50 -21.95
C ASP A 575 0.68 -4.00 -22.00
N THR A 576 -0.10 -4.77 -21.23
CA THR A 576 0.04 -6.23 -21.12
C THR A 576 -1.28 -6.91 -21.44
N LEU A 577 -1.23 -7.89 -22.33
CA LEU A 577 -2.31 -8.83 -22.59
C LEU A 577 -2.10 -10.05 -21.69
N ARG A 578 -3.10 -10.40 -20.88
CA ARG A 578 -3.11 -11.53 -19.95
C ARG A 578 -4.32 -12.41 -20.25
N ILE A 579 -4.09 -13.71 -20.37
CA ILE A 579 -5.14 -14.71 -20.50
C ILE A 579 -5.39 -15.37 -19.13
N SER A 580 -6.65 -15.49 -18.71
CA SER A 580 -6.98 -16.21 -17.47
C SER A 580 -6.56 -17.67 -17.56
N ARG A 581 -6.34 -18.27 -16.40
CA ARG A 581 -5.88 -19.66 -16.29
C ARG A 581 -6.82 -20.66 -16.98
N ASP A 582 -8.13 -20.45 -16.88
CA ASP A 582 -9.15 -21.29 -17.52
C ASP A 582 -9.38 -20.93 -19.00
N GLY A 583 -8.63 -19.95 -19.53
CA GLY A 583 -8.75 -19.46 -20.89
C GLY A 583 -10.02 -18.65 -21.16
N ARG A 584 -10.85 -18.35 -20.15
CA ARG A 584 -12.16 -17.68 -20.35
C ARG A 584 -12.12 -16.16 -20.32
N GLN A 585 -10.99 -15.55 -19.99
CA GLN A 585 -10.89 -14.09 -19.88
C GLN A 585 -9.61 -13.54 -20.51
N ILE A 586 -9.70 -12.30 -21.01
CA ILE A 586 -8.57 -11.51 -21.52
C ILE A 586 -8.55 -10.21 -20.72
N ASN A 587 -7.45 -9.93 -20.01
CA ASN A 587 -7.30 -8.76 -19.14
C ASN A 587 -8.44 -8.60 -18.11
N GLY A 588 -8.93 -9.71 -17.56
CA GLY A 588 -10.05 -9.73 -16.61
C GLY A 588 -11.45 -9.61 -17.24
N ASN A 589 -11.55 -9.43 -18.56
CA ASN A 589 -12.83 -9.40 -19.27
C ASN A 589 -13.22 -10.79 -19.78
N THR A 590 -14.47 -11.19 -19.58
CA THR A 590 -14.98 -12.51 -19.99
C THR A 590 -15.05 -12.61 -21.51
N ILE A 591 -14.51 -13.68 -22.08
CA ILE A 591 -14.60 -13.97 -23.51
C ILE A 591 -16.04 -14.35 -23.82
N THR A 592 -16.69 -13.53 -24.63
CA THR A 592 -18.06 -13.74 -25.09
C THR A 592 -18.10 -14.37 -26.48
N GLN A 593 -17.00 -14.29 -27.25
CA GLN A 593 -16.96 -14.81 -28.61
C GLN A 593 -15.55 -15.25 -29.05
N ARG A 594 -15.50 -16.37 -29.78
CA ARG A 594 -14.34 -16.84 -30.55
C ARG A 594 -14.81 -17.22 -31.96
N ILE A 595 -14.26 -16.59 -32.99
CA ILE A 595 -14.53 -16.92 -34.40
C ILE A 595 -13.21 -17.19 -35.11
N THR A 596 -13.11 -18.35 -35.75
CA THR A 596 -12.02 -18.64 -36.68
C THR A 596 -12.55 -18.53 -38.11
N ASN A 597 -12.00 -17.61 -38.88
CA ASN A 597 -12.38 -17.36 -40.28
C ASN A 597 -11.76 -18.40 -41.21
N ALA A 598 -12.31 -18.52 -42.43
CA ALA A 598 -11.82 -19.47 -43.44
C ALA A 598 -10.38 -19.20 -43.92
N ASP A 599 -9.89 -17.97 -43.75
CA ASP A 599 -8.51 -17.57 -44.06
C ASP A 599 -7.53 -17.83 -42.90
N GLY A 600 -8.00 -18.44 -41.80
CA GLY A 600 -7.21 -18.73 -40.60
C GLY A 600 -7.08 -17.57 -39.62
N SER A 601 -7.70 -16.41 -39.89
CA SER A 601 -7.74 -15.31 -38.92
C SER A 601 -8.69 -15.62 -37.76
N LEU A 602 -8.37 -15.10 -36.58
CA LEU A 602 -9.08 -15.31 -35.32
C LEU A 602 -9.68 -13.99 -34.83
N ILE A 603 -10.95 -14.01 -34.46
CA ILE A 603 -11.63 -12.91 -33.76
C ILE A 603 -11.96 -13.36 -32.35
N LEU A 604 -11.49 -12.63 -31.35
CA LEU A 604 -11.84 -12.80 -29.94
C LEU A 604 -12.57 -11.56 -29.46
N VAL A 605 -13.70 -11.75 -28.76
CA VAL A 605 -14.43 -10.66 -28.10
C VAL A 605 -14.46 -10.94 -26.61
N SER A 606 -14.05 -9.96 -25.81
CA SER A 606 -14.20 -10.01 -24.36
C SER A 606 -14.98 -8.81 -23.84
N GLU A 607 -15.78 -9.01 -22.78
CA GLU A 607 -16.59 -7.99 -22.14
C GLU A 607 -16.41 -8.01 -20.61
N GLY A 608 -16.39 -6.83 -20.00
CA GLY A 608 -16.30 -6.70 -18.55
C GLY A 608 -16.54 -5.26 -18.08
N LYS A 609 -16.38 -5.04 -16.78
CA LYS A 609 -16.53 -3.72 -16.17
C LYS A 609 -15.21 -2.96 -16.23
N GLY A 610 -15.28 -1.66 -16.52
CA GLY A 610 -14.10 -0.80 -16.55
C GLY A 610 -14.46 0.68 -16.42
N ARG A 611 -13.51 1.54 -16.82
CA ARG A 611 -13.72 2.99 -16.87
C ARG A 611 -13.36 3.55 -18.24
N ASP A 612 -14.05 4.62 -18.60
CA ASP A 612 -13.74 5.47 -19.75
C ASP A 612 -14.11 6.91 -19.39
N ASP A 613 -13.22 7.87 -19.68
CA ASP A 613 -13.39 9.28 -19.30
C ASP A 613 -13.66 9.50 -17.79
N ASN A 614 -12.96 8.76 -16.92
CA ASN A 614 -13.19 8.73 -15.47
C ASN A 614 -14.60 8.29 -15.02
N ARG A 615 -15.43 7.76 -15.93
CA ARG A 615 -16.78 7.25 -15.63
C ARG A 615 -16.79 5.73 -15.73
N ALA A 616 -17.65 5.09 -14.94
CA ALA A 616 -17.87 3.65 -15.04
C ALA A 616 -18.53 3.31 -16.39
N ALA A 617 -18.05 2.25 -17.04
CA ALA A 617 -18.58 1.76 -18.30
C ALA A 617 -18.45 0.25 -18.41
N ASP A 618 -19.33 -0.37 -19.19
CA ASP A 618 -19.05 -1.70 -19.73
C ASP A 618 -18.04 -1.55 -20.86
N VAL A 619 -16.99 -2.35 -20.82
CA VAL A 619 -15.93 -2.33 -21.83
C VAL A 619 -16.01 -3.63 -22.62
N ARG A 620 -16.05 -3.49 -23.95
CA ARG A 620 -15.92 -4.59 -24.89
C ARG A 620 -14.60 -4.42 -25.65
N MET A 621 -13.77 -5.45 -25.62
CA MET A 621 -12.56 -5.54 -26.43
C MET A 621 -12.79 -6.52 -27.58
N THR A 622 -12.48 -6.11 -28.81
CA THR A 622 -12.43 -7.01 -29.97
C THR A 622 -11.00 -7.10 -30.47
N TYR A 623 -10.48 -8.32 -30.55
CA TYR A 623 -9.16 -8.63 -31.09
C TYR A 623 -9.35 -9.35 -32.43
N GLU A 624 -8.80 -8.80 -33.51
CA GLU A 624 -8.73 -9.47 -34.81
C GLU A 624 -7.27 -9.83 -35.08
N ILE A 625 -6.98 -11.11 -35.25
CA ILE A 625 -5.63 -11.66 -35.29
C ILE A 625 -5.47 -12.46 -36.58
N GLY A 626 -4.63 -11.97 -37.49
CA GLY A 626 -4.25 -12.66 -38.72
C GLY A 626 -2.74 -12.68 -38.88
N ALA A 627 -2.24 -13.41 -39.89
CA ALA A 627 -0.80 -13.57 -40.11
C ALA A 627 -0.04 -12.24 -40.26
N ASN A 628 -0.63 -11.29 -41.02
CA ASN A 628 -0.04 -9.98 -41.32
C ASN A 628 -0.95 -8.81 -40.93
N ARG A 629 -2.00 -9.07 -40.14
CA ARG A 629 -3.01 -8.07 -39.72
C ARG A 629 -3.34 -8.28 -38.26
N PHE A 630 -3.37 -7.20 -37.49
CA PHE A 630 -3.77 -7.23 -36.10
C PHE A 630 -4.61 -5.99 -35.77
N SER A 631 -5.72 -6.18 -35.07
CA SER A 631 -6.58 -5.08 -34.63
C SER A 631 -6.99 -5.26 -33.17
N ILE A 632 -6.94 -4.16 -32.42
CA ILE A 632 -7.50 -4.07 -31.06
C ILE A 632 -8.54 -2.96 -31.09
N ARG A 633 -9.80 -3.30 -30.85
CA ARG A 633 -10.92 -2.35 -30.78
C ARG A 633 -11.46 -2.30 -29.35
N LYS A 634 -11.60 -1.08 -28.81
CA LYS A 634 -12.30 -0.82 -27.55
C LYS A 634 -13.65 -0.18 -27.85
N ASP A 635 -14.73 -0.83 -27.43
CA ASP A 635 -16.08 -0.29 -27.40
C ASP A 635 -16.50 -0.07 -25.94
N VAL A 636 -17.18 1.03 -25.64
CA VAL A 636 -17.62 1.36 -24.28
C VAL A 636 -19.12 1.64 -24.24
N ARG A 637 -19.80 1.22 -23.18
CA ARG A 637 -21.21 1.50 -22.95
C ARG A 637 -21.38 2.12 -21.56
N PHE A 638 -21.94 3.32 -21.52
CA PHE A 638 -22.35 3.96 -20.27
C PHE A 638 -23.76 3.49 -19.90
N GLU A 639 -24.14 3.67 -18.64
CA GLU A 639 -25.47 3.30 -18.17
C GLU A 639 -26.57 3.96 -19.03
N GLY A 640 -27.49 3.13 -19.54
CA GLY A 640 -28.59 3.57 -20.40
C GLY A 640 -28.21 3.95 -21.85
N SER A 641 -26.97 3.71 -22.29
CA SER A 641 -26.53 3.97 -23.68
C SER A 641 -26.29 2.70 -24.50
N GLU A 642 -26.09 2.86 -25.80
CA GLU A 642 -25.51 1.82 -26.65
C GLU A 642 -23.97 1.79 -26.54
N PHE A 643 -23.35 0.73 -27.05
CA PHE A 643 -21.89 0.67 -27.19
C PHE A 643 -21.42 1.68 -28.23
N ILE A 644 -20.46 2.52 -27.86
CA ILE A 644 -19.76 3.43 -28.75
C ILE A 644 -18.35 2.93 -28.98
N ASN A 645 -17.87 3.01 -30.22
CA ASN A 645 -16.49 2.68 -30.51
C ASN A 645 -15.55 3.78 -29.99
N ARG A 646 -14.81 3.47 -28.93
CA ARG A 646 -13.90 4.42 -28.28
C ARG A 646 -12.64 4.61 -29.08
N ASN A 647 -12.00 3.50 -29.45
CA ASN A 647 -10.82 3.51 -30.30
C ASN A 647 -10.64 2.17 -31.01
N VAL A 648 -9.83 2.19 -32.07
CA VAL A 648 -9.37 1.00 -32.77
C VAL A 648 -7.93 1.20 -33.25
N TYR A 649 -7.08 0.25 -32.92
CA TYR A 649 -5.76 0.08 -33.52
C TYR A 649 -5.91 -0.82 -34.75
N ARG A 650 -5.37 -0.42 -35.90
CA ARG A 650 -5.31 -1.22 -37.12
C ARG A 650 -3.86 -1.33 -37.54
N LEU A 651 -3.30 -2.52 -37.40
CA LEU A 651 -1.88 -2.78 -37.55
C LEU A 651 -1.65 -3.81 -38.65
N THR A 652 -0.61 -3.59 -39.44
CA THR A 652 -0.12 -4.50 -40.47
C THR A 652 1.37 -4.73 -40.32
N ARG A 653 1.83 -5.88 -40.80
CA ARG A 653 3.24 -6.24 -40.85
C ARG A 653 3.61 -6.81 -42.21
#